data_AF-A0A815D578-F1
#
_entry.id   AF-A0A815D578-F1
#
_cell.length_a   1.000
_cell.length_b   1.000
_cell.length_c   1.000
_cell.angle_alpha   90.00
_cell.angle_beta   90.00
_cell.angle_gamma   90.00
#
_symmetry.space_group_name_H-M   'P 1'
#
loop_
_entity.id
_entity.type
_entity.pdbx_description
1 polymer ?
#
loop_
_entity_poly.entity_id
_entity_poly.type
_entity_poly.pdbx_seq_one_letter_code
_entity_poly.pdbx_strand_id
1 'polypeptide(L)'
;MASSEGLLSESNCLEDIIIIWLDETIANPDTILLSQRKNLLLSYVKAIQPFTNDSACMKYIANITDVHILFIVSGSHGEKIVPIIHDLPKLTFIYIFCADKNKHEIWTKQFNKIRGVFNDDLLLSIKVKDDVCSLVNINFPFGLFDSAQRSLQELSKEQASFMWFQLVTELLLRLPHTPDSKAEMVTECHSHYKENGVQLEKITIFENTYQACDAIKWYTENTFVFQLFNKAFRMQDFDVIFKYRYFLVDLFNQLGSLYNQQFKNRQGYLTVYRGQRMYREELMKLKHNVGHLISINTFFSASLSCSVAANFSGNGEDLSIGIESVIFDIEVDLTVSCRPFANIDQLSCIKDECEVLFSVGTIFRIESVELETDAIWLVKLTWTNECSQQLTKMNQLTGLLDFYTGHYIGDHPSVLTFGLFLSKMGCLQQAKRFYINLRKILSTDHPDRGVLHNNLGEIMRKLGYFNQARHHFERAIEYCIDTMSIFHPVWAVIHSNLALLHLTLKRPKHALKCYHCALLVISRFRDLNANQNTYIQESKATVYHGMGSAYILLDQPQKAVDFYQKALEIELKTLPQDHPTLIDTYNELGSVNLRLNEWTKALEKYEESLRIAQHNLLGSDWKLVNLHINVAALIYFVTGNKSKTLVHCSQALQIMEQSKLPSISCNRMEVYKSLANLYTYIGLGPLAFQMWERFIEEGKGRLVANSDFVNSSDLIKQMELLQLSKEAFALDSNIMIFFDRNSLFRPRVSQLEAITRCEIADKWRVLGYIKPAICYYTWLLENILVSDDSHFAKLHESRLHNNLAACYQDLEDDNAALHHYSLSLEILSPDEENKSIQAAIIHYNIALIYMNCNEFDQTRMHLDKSLLHFLGVPEHRNSTLDVKINYYFAKTYERCNDWKMARDYYQQTIDKCKQYALDDSIINQYEKLLQCMIDKISENTQ
;
A
#
# COMPACT_ATOMS: atom_id res chain seq x y z
N MET A 1 -60.71 13.54 23.31
CA MET A 1 -60.39 12.15 23.68
C MET A 1 -59.83 11.51 22.42
N ALA A 2 -58.50 11.59 22.26
CA ALA A 2 -57.55 10.48 22.38
C ALA A 2 -57.53 9.66 21.07
N SER A 3 -56.48 9.66 20.25
CA SER A 3 -55.05 9.37 20.50
C SER A 3 -54.19 10.06 19.42
N SER A 4 -53.18 10.87 19.72
CA SER A 4 -51.78 10.44 19.88
C SER A 4 -51.27 9.48 18.78
N GLU A 5 -51.37 9.88 17.50
CA GLU A 5 -50.49 9.34 16.46
C GLU A 5 -49.21 10.19 16.49
N GLY A 6 -48.12 9.56 16.94
CA GLY A 6 -46.84 10.21 17.18
C GLY A 6 -46.25 10.80 15.91
N LEU A 7 -46.08 12.11 15.93
CA LEU A 7 -45.07 12.82 15.15
C LEU A 7 -43.69 12.30 15.60
N LEU A 8 -43.25 11.20 15.02
CA LEU A 8 -41.84 10.83 15.01
C LEU A 8 -41.14 11.87 14.12
N SER A 9 -40.35 12.74 14.73
CA SER A 9 -39.63 13.81 14.06
C SER A 9 -38.73 13.21 12.97
N GLU A 10 -39.07 13.61 11.74
CA GLU A 10 -38.61 13.05 10.49
C GLU A 10 -37.21 13.56 10.17
N SER A 11 -36.19 12.90 10.72
CA SER A 11 -34.83 13.06 10.23
C SER A 11 -34.56 12.06 9.09
N ASN A 12 -34.07 12.60 7.98
CA ASN A 12 -33.15 11.94 7.06
C ASN A 12 -33.74 10.92 6.07
N CYS A 13 -34.06 11.38 4.86
CA CYS A 13 -34.07 10.52 3.67
C CYS A 13 -33.16 11.12 2.60
N LEU A 14 -32.07 10.42 2.33
CA LEU A 14 -31.13 10.66 1.27
C LEU A 14 -30.22 9.47 1.08
N GLU A 15 -30.05 9.01 -0.15
CA GLU A 15 -28.72 8.82 -0.75
C GLU A 15 -28.94 8.24 -2.15
N ASP A 16 -27.97 7.56 -2.77
CA ASP A 16 -28.10 6.84 -4.04
C ASP A 16 -29.11 5.71 -3.91
N ILE A 17 -30.36 6.06 -3.62
CA ILE A 17 -31.50 5.21 -3.61
C ILE A 17 -32.31 5.65 -4.81
N ILE A 18 -32.28 4.80 -5.83
CA ILE A 18 -33.13 4.97 -7.00
C ILE A 18 -34.29 4.01 -6.81
N ILE A 19 -35.50 4.56 -6.89
CA ILE A 19 -36.68 3.73 -7.04
C ILE A 19 -36.80 3.38 -8.51
N ILE A 20 -36.68 2.10 -8.83
CA ILE A 20 -37.06 1.58 -10.13
C ILE A 20 -38.49 1.08 -10.00
N TRP A 21 -39.40 1.67 -10.78
CA TRP A 21 -40.82 1.33 -10.72
C TRP A 21 -41.25 0.69 -12.04
N LEU A 22 -41.53 -0.61 -12.00
CA LEU A 22 -41.98 -1.40 -13.14
C LEU A 22 -43.47 -1.74 -13.04
N ASP A 23 -44.29 -1.01 -13.79
CA ASP A 23 -45.75 -1.15 -13.80
C ASP A 23 -46.34 -0.67 -15.14
N GLU A 24 -47.25 -1.46 -15.71
CA GLU A 24 -47.98 -1.16 -16.95
C GLU A 24 -48.84 0.11 -16.83
N THR A 25 -49.33 0.42 -15.63
CA THR A 25 -50.26 1.53 -15.38
C THR A 25 -49.59 2.91 -15.34
N ILE A 26 -48.24 2.97 -15.29
CA ILE A 26 -47.47 4.23 -15.25
C ILE A 26 -47.57 5.03 -16.56
N ALA A 27 -47.90 4.37 -17.68
CA ALA A 27 -47.98 5.01 -18.99
C ALA A 27 -49.24 5.87 -19.21
N ASN A 28 -50.22 5.82 -18.31
CA ASN A 28 -51.49 6.53 -18.50
C ASN A 28 -51.40 8.01 -18.06
N PRO A 29 -51.54 8.99 -18.97
CA PRO A 29 -51.33 10.40 -18.67
C PRO A 29 -52.45 11.06 -17.83
N ASP A 30 -53.59 10.41 -17.63
CA ASP A 30 -54.78 10.99 -16.99
C ASP A 30 -54.88 10.81 -15.46
N THR A 31 -53.90 10.19 -14.80
CA THR A 31 -53.94 10.03 -13.33
C THR A 31 -53.15 11.12 -12.62
N ILE A 32 -53.85 12.18 -12.20
CA ILE A 32 -53.37 13.19 -11.21
C ILE A 32 -52.75 12.51 -9.96
N LEU A 33 -53.24 11.31 -9.62
CA LEU A 33 -52.68 10.48 -8.55
C LEU A 33 -51.21 10.08 -8.80
N LEU A 34 -50.81 9.79 -10.05
CA LEU A 34 -49.48 9.23 -10.36
C LEU A 34 -48.37 10.30 -10.32
N SER A 35 -48.69 11.55 -10.65
CA SER A 35 -47.79 12.69 -10.43
C SER A 35 -47.67 13.04 -8.95
N GLN A 36 -48.77 13.00 -8.19
CA GLN A 36 -48.74 13.16 -6.73
C GLN A 36 -47.92 12.03 -6.04
N ARG A 37 -48.09 10.77 -6.47
CA ARG A 37 -47.32 9.59 -6.02
C ARG A 37 -45.81 9.78 -6.22
N LYS A 38 -45.40 10.23 -7.41
CA LYS A 38 -43.99 10.49 -7.74
C LYS A 38 -43.42 11.62 -6.89
N ASN A 39 -44.16 12.72 -6.72
CA ASN A 39 -43.69 13.87 -5.95
C ASN A 39 -43.49 13.53 -4.46
N LEU A 40 -44.37 12.71 -3.87
CA LEU A 40 -44.25 12.30 -2.46
C LEU A 40 -43.00 11.43 -2.26
N LEU A 41 -42.76 10.44 -3.11
CA LEU A 41 -41.58 9.58 -3.01
C LEU A 41 -40.28 10.31 -3.40
N LEU A 42 -40.30 11.22 -4.38
CA LEU A 42 -39.14 12.06 -4.78
C LEU A 42 -38.66 13.01 -3.67
N SER A 43 -39.46 13.21 -2.61
CA SER A 43 -39.00 13.92 -1.42
C SER A 43 -38.02 13.11 -0.58
N TYR A 44 -37.97 11.78 -0.77
CA TYR A 44 -37.16 10.84 0.01
C TYR A 44 -36.06 10.13 -0.80
N VAL A 45 -36.17 10.06 -2.12
CA VAL A 45 -35.22 9.33 -2.99
C VAL A 45 -34.61 10.20 -4.07
N LYS A 46 -33.42 9.82 -4.56
CA LYS A 46 -32.66 10.59 -5.55
C LYS A 46 -33.39 10.76 -6.88
N ALA A 47 -33.93 9.65 -7.37
CA ALA A 47 -34.66 9.60 -8.63
C ALA A 47 -35.65 8.44 -8.60
N ILE A 48 -36.73 8.58 -9.37
CA ILE A 48 -37.67 7.50 -9.64
C ILE A 48 -37.62 7.24 -11.14
N GLN A 49 -37.13 6.06 -11.53
CA GLN A 49 -37.04 5.65 -12.92
C GLN A 49 -38.22 4.71 -13.26
N PRO A 50 -39.24 5.18 -14.00
CA PRO A 50 -40.36 4.34 -14.41
C PRO A 50 -40.02 3.47 -15.61
N PHE A 51 -40.53 2.24 -15.60
CA PHE A 51 -40.48 1.31 -16.74
C PHE A 51 -41.84 0.65 -16.96
N THR A 52 -42.13 0.37 -18.23
CA THR A 52 -43.30 -0.40 -18.67
C THR A 52 -42.91 -1.72 -19.34
N ASN A 53 -41.60 -1.96 -19.51
CA ASN A 53 -41.05 -3.12 -20.22
C ASN A 53 -39.87 -3.72 -19.46
N ASP A 54 -39.97 -5.03 -19.19
CA ASP A 54 -38.99 -5.88 -18.52
C ASP A 54 -37.57 -5.72 -19.08
N SER A 55 -37.43 -5.76 -20.40
CA SER A 55 -36.12 -5.76 -21.07
C SER A 55 -35.38 -4.44 -20.92
N ALA A 56 -36.09 -3.31 -20.91
CA ALA A 56 -35.52 -1.99 -20.72
C ALA A 56 -35.11 -1.78 -19.26
N CYS A 57 -35.96 -2.23 -18.33
CA CYS A 57 -35.69 -2.20 -16.89
C CYS A 57 -34.42 -2.99 -16.55
N MET A 58 -34.27 -4.20 -17.08
CA MET A 58 -33.10 -5.06 -16.83
C MET A 58 -31.79 -4.48 -17.38
N LYS A 59 -31.82 -3.88 -18.57
CA LYS A 59 -30.64 -3.18 -19.13
C LYS A 59 -30.20 -2.00 -18.27
N TYR A 60 -31.17 -1.27 -17.70
CA TYR A 60 -30.89 -0.14 -16.82
C TYR A 60 -30.26 -0.61 -15.50
N ILE A 61 -30.81 -1.65 -14.87
CA ILE A 61 -30.24 -2.26 -13.66
C ILE A 61 -28.79 -2.74 -13.89
N ALA A 62 -28.49 -3.31 -15.07
CA ALA A 62 -27.14 -3.78 -15.40
C ALA A 62 -26.12 -2.64 -15.50
N ASN A 63 -26.53 -1.47 -16.01
CA ASN A 63 -25.65 -0.34 -16.27
C ASN A 63 -25.44 0.59 -15.07
N ILE A 64 -26.29 0.53 -14.05
CA ILE A 64 -26.10 1.32 -12.83
C ILE A 64 -24.98 0.72 -12.01
N THR A 65 -23.95 1.51 -11.72
CA THR A 65 -22.90 1.22 -10.75
C THR A 65 -23.08 2.16 -9.56
N ASP A 66 -23.03 1.61 -8.35
CA ASP A 66 -22.96 2.35 -7.08
C ASP A 66 -24.24 3.08 -6.62
N VAL A 67 -25.35 2.33 -6.51
CA VAL A 67 -26.65 2.82 -6.01
C VAL A 67 -27.39 1.68 -5.31
N HIS A 68 -28.00 1.94 -4.14
CA HIS A 68 -28.98 1.07 -3.48
C HIS A 68 -30.31 1.10 -4.26
N ILE A 69 -30.69 0.02 -4.93
CA ILE A 69 -31.93 0.01 -5.71
C ILE A 69 -33.11 -0.43 -4.84
N LEU A 70 -34.15 0.40 -4.80
CA LEU A 70 -35.49 0.01 -4.31
C LEU A 70 -36.35 -0.33 -5.52
N PHE A 71 -36.84 -1.56 -5.57
CA PHE A 71 -37.55 -2.07 -6.74
C PHE A 71 -39.04 -2.20 -6.43
N ILE A 72 -39.86 -1.37 -7.06
CA ILE A 72 -41.33 -1.47 -7.00
C ILE A 72 -41.80 -2.19 -8.26
N VAL A 73 -42.48 -3.31 -8.10
CA VAL A 73 -42.93 -4.14 -9.23
C VAL A 73 -44.39 -4.54 -9.08
N SER A 74 -45.13 -4.45 -10.18
CA SER A 74 -46.50 -4.98 -10.23
C SER A 74 -46.52 -6.52 -10.15
N GLY A 75 -47.58 -7.10 -9.58
CA GLY A 75 -47.70 -8.56 -9.43
C GLY A 75 -47.48 -9.36 -10.72
N SER A 76 -47.95 -8.86 -11.88
CA SER A 76 -47.81 -9.50 -13.20
C SER A 76 -46.35 -9.56 -13.69
N HIS A 77 -45.59 -8.49 -13.50
CA HIS A 77 -44.16 -8.44 -13.84
C HIS A 77 -43.30 -9.14 -12.79
N GLY A 78 -43.74 -9.11 -11.53
CA GLY A 78 -43.06 -9.73 -10.39
C GLY A 78 -42.84 -11.23 -10.59
N GLU A 79 -43.82 -11.94 -11.17
CA GLU A 79 -43.73 -13.39 -11.44
C GLU A 79 -42.55 -13.76 -12.35
N LYS A 80 -42.16 -12.85 -13.26
CA LYS A 80 -41.08 -13.10 -14.22
C LYS A 80 -39.73 -12.61 -13.72
N ILE A 81 -39.70 -11.44 -13.06
CA ILE A 81 -38.45 -10.71 -12.80
C ILE A 81 -37.88 -11.01 -11.40
N VAL A 82 -38.71 -11.11 -10.37
CA VAL A 82 -38.23 -11.25 -8.98
C VAL A 82 -37.33 -12.48 -8.80
N PRO A 83 -37.63 -13.67 -9.37
CA PRO A 83 -36.74 -14.83 -9.29
C PRO A 83 -35.35 -14.59 -9.90
N ILE A 84 -35.23 -13.67 -10.86
CA ILE A 84 -33.98 -13.38 -11.57
C ILE A 84 -33.12 -12.36 -10.81
N ILE A 85 -33.74 -11.37 -10.15
CA ILE A 85 -33.03 -10.20 -9.60
C ILE A 85 -32.88 -10.20 -8.08
N HIS A 86 -33.59 -11.07 -7.34
CA HIS A 86 -33.62 -11.03 -5.88
C HIS A 86 -32.23 -11.09 -5.22
N ASP A 87 -31.30 -11.85 -5.78
CA ASP A 87 -29.94 -12.01 -5.24
C ASP A 87 -28.95 -10.92 -5.68
N LEU A 88 -29.34 -9.99 -6.56
CA LEU A 88 -28.41 -8.97 -7.05
C LEU A 88 -27.91 -8.07 -5.90
N PRO A 89 -26.59 -7.95 -5.66
CA PRO A 89 -26.05 -7.17 -4.54
C PRO A 89 -26.47 -5.69 -4.55
N LYS A 90 -26.72 -5.13 -5.74
CA LYS A 90 -27.13 -3.74 -5.94
C LYS A 90 -28.59 -3.46 -5.56
N LEU A 91 -29.40 -4.51 -5.44
CA LEU A 91 -30.82 -4.39 -5.11
C LEU A 91 -31.00 -4.57 -3.61
N THR A 92 -31.51 -3.53 -2.96
CA THR A 92 -31.65 -3.46 -1.50
C THR A 92 -32.98 -4.07 -1.07
N PHE A 93 -34.11 -3.53 -1.56
CA PHE A 93 -35.45 -4.02 -1.22
C PHE A 93 -36.35 -4.13 -2.45
N ILE A 94 -37.28 -5.09 -2.41
CA ILE A 94 -38.33 -5.31 -3.39
C ILE A 94 -39.70 -5.09 -2.73
N TYR A 95 -40.54 -4.31 -3.38
CA TYR A 95 -41.93 -4.08 -3.00
C TYR A 95 -42.84 -4.55 -4.12
N ILE A 96 -43.81 -5.40 -3.78
CA ILE A 96 -44.77 -5.92 -4.76
C ILE A 96 -46.06 -5.14 -4.63
N PHE A 97 -46.50 -4.54 -5.72
CA PHE A 97 -47.76 -3.83 -5.78
C PHE A 97 -48.79 -4.64 -6.58
N CYS A 98 -49.85 -5.14 -5.94
CA CYS A 98 -50.87 -5.96 -6.60
C CYS A 98 -52.23 -5.86 -5.91
N ALA A 99 -53.30 -6.08 -6.70
CA ALA A 99 -54.67 -6.04 -6.18
C ALA A 99 -54.97 -7.20 -5.20
N ASP A 100 -54.40 -8.38 -5.43
CA ASP A 100 -54.56 -9.57 -4.59
C ASP A 100 -53.28 -9.86 -3.79
N LYS A 101 -53.28 -9.51 -2.50
CA LYS A 101 -52.14 -9.69 -1.59
C LYS A 101 -51.81 -11.18 -1.36
N ASN A 102 -52.85 -12.02 -1.20
CA ASN A 102 -52.70 -13.40 -0.75
C ASN A 102 -51.93 -14.25 -1.78
N LYS A 103 -52.04 -13.91 -3.06
CA LYS A 103 -51.37 -14.62 -4.16
C LYS A 103 -49.84 -14.56 -4.07
N HIS A 104 -49.28 -13.44 -3.60
CA HIS A 104 -47.83 -13.18 -3.61
C HIS A 104 -47.19 -13.11 -2.22
N GLU A 105 -47.98 -13.27 -1.15
CA GLU A 105 -47.50 -13.22 0.23
C GLU A 105 -46.47 -14.32 0.54
N ILE A 106 -46.58 -15.47 -0.12
CA ILE A 106 -45.60 -16.58 -0.02
C ILE A 106 -44.18 -16.11 -0.38
N TRP A 107 -44.04 -15.15 -1.30
CA TRP A 107 -42.72 -14.67 -1.74
C TRP A 107 -41.99 -13.92 -0.63
N THR A 108 -42.69 -13.27 0.31
CA THR A 108 -42.07 -12.60 1.46
C THR A 108 -41.30 -13.57 2.36
N LYS A 109 -41.69 -14.85 2.37
CA LYS A 109 -40.99 -15.92 3.08
C LYS A 109 -39.91 -16.60 2.23
N GLN A 110 -40.06 -16.58 0.91
CA GLN A 110 -39.16 -17.25 -0.03
C GLN A 110 -37.92 -16.40 -0.37
N PHE A 111 -38.07 -15.07 -0.45
CA PHE A 111 -37.01 -14.16 -0.84
C PHE A 111 -36.79 -13.08 0.23
N ASN A 112 -35.59 -13.06 0.80
CA ASN A 112 -35.22 -12.20 1.94
C ASN A 112 -35.27 -10.69 1.66
N LYS A 113 -35.20 -10.25 0.40
CA LYS A 113 -35.24 -8.82 0.03
C LYS A 113 -36.65 -8.27 -0.20
N ILE A 114 -37.68 -9.12 -0.17
CA ILE A 114 -39.06 -8.66 -0.34
C ILE A 114 -39.56 -8.11 0.99
N ARG A 115 -39.84 -6.80 1.03
CA ARG A 115 -40.28 -6.10 2.25
C ARG A 115 -41.79 -6.13 2.47
N GLY A 116 -42.55 -6.48 1.44
CA GLY A 116 -43.99 -6.71 1.56
C GLY A 116 -44.73 -6.73 0.23
N VAL A 117 -46.01 -7.07 0.33
CA VAL A 117 -46.98 -7.03 -0.76
C VAL A 117 -48.03 -5.99 -0.39
N PHE A 118 -48.30 -5.04 -1.30
CA PHE A 118 -49.12 -3.87 -1.04
C PHE A 118 -50.23 -3.77 -2.09
N ASN A 119 -51.44 -3.44 -1.61
CA ASN A 119 -52.61 -3.14 -2.42
C ASN A 119 -53.12 -1.70 -2.19
N ASP A 120 -52.43 -0.96 -1.32
CA ASP A 120 -52.73 0.41 -0.91
C ASP A 120 -51.45 1.24 -1.09
N ASP A 121 -51.58 2.34 -1.82
CA ASP A 121 -50.51 3.27 -2.16
C ASP A 121 -49.94 3.98 -0.93
N LEU A 122 -50.78 4.32 0.04
CA LEU A 122 -50.36 5.03 1.25
C LEU A 122 -49.50 4.11 2.11
N LEU A 123 -49.92 2.85 2.27
CA LEU A 123 -49.16 1.85 3.03
C LEU A 123 -47.83 1.52 2.35
N LEU A 124 -47.80 1.41 1.01
CA LEU A 124 -46.55 1.23 0.28
C LEU A 124 -45.61 2.43 0.49
N SER A 125 -46.14 3.66 0.37
CA SER A 125 -45.34 4.87 0.48
C SER A 125 -44.79 5.07 1.90
N ILE A 126 -45.59 4.80 2.93
CA ILE A 126 -45.16 4.79 4.34
C ILE A 126 -44.05 3.75 4.52
N LYS A 127 -44.24 2.52 4.02
CA LYS A 127 -43.23 1.48 4.19
C LYS A 127 -41.92 1.79 3.47
N VAL A 128 -42.00 2.27 2.22
CA VAL A 128 -40.83 2.70 1.45
C VAL A 128 -40.11 3.82 2.17
N LYS A 129 -40.85 4.80 2.72
CA LYS A 129 -40.28 5.88 3.53
C LYS A 129 -39.55 5.33 4.76
N ASP A 130 -40.18 4.47 5.54
CA ASP A 130 -39.58 3.87 6.74
C ASP A 130 -38.30 3.10 6.41
N ASP A 131 -38.35 2.30 5.33
CA ASP A 131 -37.22 1.50 4.88
C ASP A 131 -36.08 2.40 4.35
N VAL A 132 -36.37 3.51 3.66
CA VAL A 132 -35.36 4.50 3.26
C VAL A 132 -34.75 5.17 4.49
N CYS A 133 -35.56 5.67 5.43
CA CYS A 133 -35.08 6.26 6.69
C CYS A 133 -34.16 5.30 7.44
N SER A 134 -34.52 4.00 7.47
CA SER A 134 -33.71 2.97 8.12
C SER A 134 -32.33 2.81 7.48
N LEU A 135 -32.22 2.89 6.14
CA LEU A 135 -30.95 2.71 5.43
C LEU A 135 -29.99 3.89 5.65
N VAL A 136 -30.52 5.11 5.70
CA VAL A 136 -29.74 6.36 5.77
C VAL A 136 -29.17 6.59 7.17
N ASN A 137 -29.87 6.10 8.19
CA ASN A 137 -29.52 6.21 9.60
C ASN A 137 -28.59 5.10 10.10
N ILE A 138 -28.02 4.24 9.23
CA ILE A 138 -27.06 3.21 9.66
C ILE A 138 -25.61 3.72 9.65
N ASN A 139 -25.25 4.56 8.66
CA ASN A 139 -23.87 5.01 8.50
C ASN A 139 -23.55 6.17 9.46
N PHE A 140 -22.70 5.91 10.45
CA PHE A 140 -22.20 6.92 11.39
C PHE A 140 -20.75 7.32 11.02
N PRO A 141 -20.52 8.48 10.40
CA PRO A 141 -19.18 8.85 9.93
C PRO A 141 -18.31 9.37 11.07
N PHE A 142 -17.39 8.52 11.55
CA PHE A 142 -16.39 8.91 12.54
C PHE A 142 -14.97 8.53 12.12
N GLY A 143 -14.01 9.36 12.55
CA GLY A 143 -12.59 9.03 12.53
C GLY A 143 -12.14 8.62 13.93
N LEU A 144 -11.28 7.59 14.02
CA LEU A 144 -10.65 7.18 15.27
C LEU A 144 -9.22 7.71 15.34
N PHE A 145 -8.80 8.08 16.54
CA PHE A 145 -7.45 8.49 16.83
C PHE A 145 -6.94 7.85 18.12
N ASP A 146 -5.88 7.04 17.98
CA ASP A 146 -5.15 6.48 19.10
C ASP A 146 -4.29 7.58 19.74
N SER A 147 -4.54 7.86 21.02
CA SER A 147 -3.80 8.85 21.81
C SER A 147 -2.35 8.47 22.07
N ALA A 148 -1.93 7.23 21.76
CA ALA A 148 -0.54 6.83 21.83
C ALA A 148 0.30 7.65 20.81
N GLN A 149 1.35 8.30 21.32
CA GLN A 149 2.20 9.21 20.57
C GLN A 149 2.76 8.54 19.30
N ARG A 150 2.37 9.00 18.10
CA ARG A 150 2.99 8.65 16.81
C ARG A 150 3.29 9.89 15.99
N SER A 151 4.38 9.94 15.23
CA SER A 151 4.65 11.08 14.36
C SER A 151 3.60 11.21 13.25
N LEU A 152 3.48 12.40 12.63
CA LEU A 152 2.56 12.66 11.52
C LEU A 152 2.74 11.75 10.30
N GLN A 153 3.93 11.15 10.18
CA GLN A 153 4.31 10.24 9.11
C GLN A 153 3.95 8.78 9.44
N GLU A 154 3.58 8.49 10.69
CA GLU A 154 3.25 7.17 11.26
C GLU A 154 1.75 6.95 11.48
N LEU A 155 0.94 7.95 11.17
CA LEU A 155 -0.50 7.81 11.25
C LEU A 155 -0.90 6.72 10.24
N SER A 156 -1.55 5.66 10.73
CA SER A 156 -2.25 4.70 9.86
C SER A 156 -3.18 5.47 8.91
N LYS A 157 -3.56 4.90 7.76
CA LYS A 157 -4.47 5.56 6.81
C LYS A 157 -5.70 6.17 7.51
N GLU A 158 -6.22 5.50 8.53
CA GLU A 158 -7.37 5.90 9.34
C GLU A 158 -7.04 7.06 10.30
N GLN A 159 -5.92 6.99 11.04
CA GLN A 159 -5.45 8.07 11.91
C GLN A 159 -5.00 9.30 11.11
N ALA A 160 -4.45 9.08 9.92
CA ALA A 160 -4.05 10.13 9.00
C ALA A 160 -5.32 10.82 8.50
N SER A 161 -6.34 10.06 8.11
CA SER A 161 -7.65 10.58 7.74
C SER A 161 -8.25 11.46 8.85
N PHE A 162 -8.19 11.05 10.12
CA PHE A 162 -8.61 11.88 11.26
C PHE A 162 -7.87 13.23 11.29
N MET A 163 -6.53 13.22 11.32
CA MET A 163 -5.74 14.45 11.46
C MET A 163 -5.86 15.35 10.24
N TRP A 164 -5.84 14.76 9.06
CA TRP A 164 -5.99 15.48 7.79
C TRP A 164 -7.39 16.07 7.63
N PHE A 165 -8.42 15.39 8.11
CA PHE A 165 -9.78 15.90 8.12
C PHE A 165 -9.92 17.12 9.03
N GLN A 166 -9.30 17.09 10.21
CA GLN A 166 -9.25 18.25 11.11
C GLN A 166 -8.59 19.45 10.44
N LEU A 167 -7.48 19.23 9.74
CA LEU A 167 -6.75 20.29 9.02
C LEU A 167 -7.48 20.82 7.80
N VAL A 168 -8.13 19.96 7.03
CA VAL A 168 -8.96 20.41 5.92
C VAL A 168 -10.12 21.23 6.43
N THR A 169 -10.77 20.82 7.51
CA THR A 169 -11.86 21.58 8.10
C THR A 169 -11.37 22.95 8.57
N GLU A 170 -10.22 23.00 9.26
CA GLU A 170 -9.60 24.26 9.69
C GLU A 170 -9.23 25.16 8.51
N LEU A 171 -8.63 24.60 7.45
CA LEU A 171 -8.32 25.33 6.22
C LEU A 171 -9.59 25.90 5.58
N LEU A 172 -10.64 25.09 5.43
CA LEU A 172 -11.91 25.51 4.82
C LEU A 172 -12.55 26.66 5.60
N LEU A 173 -12.45 26.64 6.94
CA LEU A 173 -12.95 27.72 7.80
C LEU A 173 -12.16 29.03 7.67
N ARG A 174 -10.89 28.97 7.24
CA ARG A 174 -10.03 30.15 7.02
C ARG A 174 -10.03 30.66 5.58
N LEU A 175 -10.60 29.90 4.63
CA LEU A 175 -10.69 30.34 3.23
C LEU A 175 -11.58 31.59 3.12
N PRO A 176 -11.28 32.50 2.18
CA PRO A 176 -12.05 33.73 2.03
C PRO A 176 -13.51 33.44 1.65
N HIS A 177 -14.40 34.11 2.37
CA HIS A 177 -15.85 34.02 2.20
C HIS A 177 -16.30 34.94 1.06
N THR A 178 -16.38 34.42 -0.18
CA THR A 178 -16.65 35.22 -1.39
C THR A 178 -17.99 34.87 -2.06
N PRO A 179 -18.63 35.81 -2.79
CA PRO A 179 -19.84 35.53 -3.58
C PRO A 179 -19.67 34.39 -4.60
N ASP A 180 -18.47 34.26 -5.18
CA ASP A 180 -18.14 33.18 -6.12
C ASP A 180 -18.29 31.80 -5.48
N SER A 181 -17.94 31.67 -4.19
CA SER A 181 -18.07 30.40 -3.47
C SER A 181 -19.54 30.01 -3.22
N LYS A 182 -20.45 30.98 -3.05
CA LYS A 182 -21.90 30.72 -3.01
C LYS A 182 -22.40 30.21 -4.37
N ALA A 183 -21.97 30.85 -5.46
CA ALA A 183 -22.36 30.44 -6.81
C ALA A 183 -21.86 29.02 -7.18
N GLU A 184 -20.64 28.67 -6.76
CA GLU A 184 -20.10 27.31 -6.91
C GLU A 184 -20.96 26.27 -6.19
N MET A 185 -21.36 26.54 -4.95
CA MET A 185 -22.26 25.67 -4.18
C MET A 185 -23.60 25.51 -4.90
N VAL A 186 -24.25 26.60 -5.29
CA VAL A 186 -25.58 26.57 -5.95
C VAL A 186 -25.52 25.81 -7.27
N THR A 187 -24.46 26.00 -8.07
CA THR A 187 -24.25 25.28 -9.33
C THR A 187 -24.12 23.77 -9.11
N GLU A 188 -23.40 23.34 -8.07
CA GLU A 188 -23.30 21.92 -7.70
C GLU A 188 -24.66 21.34 -7.33
N CYS A 189 -25.46 22.10 -6.58
CA CYS A 189 -26.79 21.67 -6.18
C CYS A 189 -27.72 21.51 -7.39
N HIS A 190 -27.72 22.46 -8.33
CA HIS A 190 -28.48 22.37 -9.57
C HIS A 190 -28.06 21.16 -10.43
N SER A 191 -26.76 20.88 -10.50
CA SER A 191 -26.24 19.72 -11.22
C SER A 191 -26.68 18.41 -10.55
N HIS A 192 -26.60 18.32 -9.23
CA HIS A 192 -26.94 17.12 -8.47
C HIS A 192 -28.45 16.81 -8.51
N TYR A 193 -29.29 17.83 -8.38
CA TYR A 193 -30.75 17.71 -8.33
C TYR A 193 -31.45 18.04 -9.65
N LYS A 194 -30.75 17.90 -10.78
CA LYS A 194 -31.26 18.26 -12.12
C LYS A 194 -32.63 17.65 -12.46
N GLU A 195 -32.92 16.47 -11.92
CA GLU A 195 -34.17 15.72 -12.16
C GLU A 195 -35.21 15.89 -11.04
N ASN A 196 -34.89 16.61 -9.96
CA ASN A 196 -35.77 16.81 -8.80
C ASN A 196 -36.30 18.26 -8.74
N GLY A 197 -37.48 18.48 -9.35
CA GLY A 197 -38.10 19.81 -9.43
C GLY A 197 -38.37 20.48 -8.08
N VAL A 198 -38.69 19.70 -7.04
CA VAL A 198 -38.96 20.22 -5.68
C VAL A 198 -37.68 20.78 -5.05
N GLN A 199 -36.56 20.07 -5.18
CA GLN A 199 -35.28 20.55 -4.67
C GLN A 199 -34.75 21.72 -5.50
N LEU A 200 -34.97 21.74 -6.81
CA LEU A 200 -34.59 22.88 -7.67
C LEU A 200 -35.30 24.18 -7.26
N GLU A 201 -36.58 24.13 -6.93
CA GLU A 201 -37.32 25.30 -6.41
C GLU A 201 -36.71 25.81 -5.09
N LYS A 202 -36.41 24.90 -4.16
CA LYS A 202 -35.73 25.24 -2.89
C LYS A 202 -34.34 25.83 -3.10
N ILE A 203 -33.57 25.34 -4.09
CA ILE A 203 -32.26 25.89 -4.46
C ILE A 203 -32.41 27.32 -4.98
N THR A 204 -33.40 27.59 -5.83
CA THR A 204 -33.66 28.96 -6.32
C THR A 204 -34.09 29.91 -5.21
N ILE A 205 -34.89 29.44 -4.24
CA ILE A 205 -35.25 30.24 -3.05
C ILE A 205 -33.99 30.55 -2.23
N PHE A 206 -33.16 29.54 -1.95
CA PHE A 206 -31.89 29.72 -1.24
C PHE A 206 -30.98 30.72 -1.94
N GLU A 207 -30.79 30.58 -3.25
CA GLU A 207 -29.93 31.46 -4.05
C GLU A 207 -30.32 32.94 -3.87
N ASN A 208 -31.62 33.24 -3.92
CA ASN A 208 -32.15 34.60 -3.87
C ASN A 208 -32.31 35.17 -2.45
N THR A 209 -32.56 34.34 -1.43
CA THR A 209 -32.99 34.80 -0.10
C THR A 209 -32.03 34.49 1.03
N TYR A 210 -31.07 33.57 0.84
CA TYR A 210 -30.19 33.12 1.91
C TYR A 210 -29.33 34.24 2.53
N GLN A 211 -29.33 34.30 3.85
CA GLN A 211 -28.45 35.14 4.68
C GLN A 211 -27.65 34.27 5.67
N ALA A 212 -26.46 34.72 6.05
CA ALA A 212 -25.58 33.99 6.97
C ALA A 212 -26.21 33.70 8.35
N CYS A 213 -27.15 34.55 8.80
CA CYS A 213 -27.88 34.33 10.05
C CYS A 213 -28.98 33.26 9.95
N ASP A 214 -29.25 32.71 8.77
CA ASP A 214 -30.25 31.66 8.57
C ASP A 214 -29.60 30.28 8.37
N ALA A 215 -28.27 30.15 8.52
CA ALA A 215 -27.54 28.93 8.24
C ALA A 215 -28.07 27.71 9.04
N ILE A 216 -28.31 27.85 10.34
CA ILE A 216 -28.88 26.78 11.18
C ILE A 216 -30.29 26.42 10.73
N LYS A 217 -31.10 27.41 10.36
CA LYS A 217 -32.46 27.18 9.85
C LYS A 217 -32.39 26.35 8.56
N TRP A 218 -31.58 26.74 7.59
CA TRP A 218 -31.40 26.00 6.33
C TRP A 218 -30.75 24.63 6.52
N TYR A 219 -29.88 24.48 7.52
CA TYR A 219 -29.28 23.19 7.87
C TYR A 219 -30.31 22.23 8.49
N THR A 220 -31.25 22.73 9.29
CA THR A 220 -32.28 21.90 9.95
C THR A 220 -33.55 21.76 9.12
N GLU A 221 -33.75 22.63 8.13
CA GLU A 221 -34.83 22.52 7.17
C GLU A 221 -34.54 21.36 6.21
N ASN A 222 -35.57 20.56 5.92
CA ASN A 222 -35.47 19.42 4.99
C ASN A 222 -35.24 19.91 3.54
N THR A 223 -34.01 20.28 3.24
CA THR A 223 -33.54 20.90 2.00
C THR A 223 -32.29 20.20 1.49
N PHE A 224 -31.95 20.46 0.23
CA PHE A 224 -30.72 19.99 -0.41
C PHE A 224 -29.44 20.24 0.40
N VAL A 225 -29.42 21.24 1.31
CA VAL A 225 -28.23 21.67 2.06
C VAL A 225 -27.83 20.64 3.09
N PHE A 226 -28.66 20.34 4.10
CA PHE A 226 -28.40 19.26 5.07
C PHE A 226 -27.97 17.99 4.36
N GLN A 227 -28.66 17.78 3.25
CA GLN A 227 -28.62 16.57 2.53
C GLN A 227 -27.27 16.29 1.85
N LEU A 228 -26.94 17.08 0.84
CA LEU A 228 -25.72 16.88 0.07
C LEU A 228 -24.47 17.15 0.92
N PHE A 229 -24.59 18.06 1.90
CA PHE A 229 -23.49 18.43 2.80
C PHE A 229 -23.09 17.30 3.74
N ASN A 230 -24.02 16.69 4.48
CA ASN A 230 -23.69 15.59 5.40
C ASN A 230 -23.22 14.34 4.64
N LYS A 231 -23.80 14.06 3.46
CA LYS A 231 -23.31 12.99 2.56
C LYS A 231 -21.86 13.23 2.15
N ALA A 232 -21.54 14.44 1.71
CA ALA A 232 -20.19 14.77 1.27
C ALA A 232 -19.16 14.54 2.39
N PHE A 233 -19.48 14.94 3.62
CA PHE A 233 -18.64 14.69 4.79
C PHE A 233 -18.54 13.20 5.14
N ARG A 234 -19.65 12.45 5.09
CA ARG A 234 -19.68 11.00 5.33
C ARG A 234 -18.79 10.24 4.35
N MET A 235 -18.87 10.60 3.07
CA MET A 235 -18.12 9.95 1.98
C MET A 235 -16.72 10.52 1.79
N GLN A 236 -16.35 11.55 2.55
CA GLN A 236 -15.14 12.35 2.31
C GLN A 236 -15.04 12.81 0.84
N ASP A 237 -16.17 13.22 0.26
CA ASP A 237 -16.22 13.85 -1.05
C ASP A 237 -15.72 15.29 -0.94
N PHE A 238 -14.39 15.41 -0.94
CA PHE A 238 -13.70 16.68 -0.79
C PHE A 238 -14.03 17.68 -1.90
N ASP A 239 -14.44 17.24 -3.09
CA ASP A 239 -14.84 18.14 -4.17
C ASP A 239 -16.16 18.86 -3.81
N VAL A 240 -17.13 18.12 -3.25
CA VAL A 240 -18.41 18.70 -2.79
C VAL A 240 -18.21 19.49 -1.50
N ILE A 241 -17.45 18.97 -0.52
CA ILE A 241 -17.13 19.69 0.73
C ILE A 241 -16.49 21.05 0.42
N PHE A 242 -15.56 21.11 -0.52
CA PHE A 242 -14.90 22.36 -0.93
C PHE A 242 -15.90 23.37 -1.51
N LYS A 243 -16.84 22.94 -2.36
CA LYS A 243 -17.87 23.82 -2.93
C LYS A 243 -18.83 24.34 -1.85
N TYR A 244 -19.09 23.54 -0.83
CA TYR A 244 -19.93 23.91 0.32
C TYR A 244 -19.21 24.75 1.39
N ARG A 245 -17.93 25.12 1.19
CA ARG A 245 -17.16 25.93 2.16
C ARG A 245 -17.86 27.22 2.59
N TYR A 246 -18.62 27.84 1.69
CA TYR A 246 -19.39 29.05 1.96
C TYR A 246 -20.40 28.82 3.09
N PHE A 247 -21.27 27.80 2.93
CA PHE A 247 -22.28 27.46 3.93
C PHE A 247 -21.66 26.91 5.22
N LEU A 248 -20.57 26.15 5.12
CA LEU A 248 -19.82 25.65 6.27
C LEU A 248 -19.36 26.78 7.21
N VAL A 249 -18.79 27.84 6.65
CA VAL A 249 -18.29 29.00 7.41
C VAL A 249 -19.44 29.73 8.11
N ASP A 250 -20.54 29.98 7.40
CA ASP A 250 -21.72 30.64 7.98
C ASP A 250 -22.34 29.83 9.12
N LEU A 251 -22.55 28.52 8.90
CA LEU A 251 -23.11 27.63 9.91
C LEU A 251 -22.20 27.57 11.15
N PHE A 252 -20.88 27.47 10.96
CA PHE A 252 -19.92 27.47 12.05
C PHE A 252 -19.93 28.79 12.83
N ASN A 253 -19.96 29.93 12.14
CA ASN A 253 -19.97 31.26 12.76
C ASN A 253 -21.26 31.53 13.51
N GLN A 254 -22.42 31.17 12.94
CA GLN A 254 -23.71 31.31 13.62
C GLN A 254 -23.75 30.46 14.89
N LEU A 255 -23.31 29.19 14.80
CA LEU A 255 -23.22 28.30 15.96
C LEU A 255 -22.27 28.86 17.03
N GLY A 256 -21.13 29.40 16.61
CA GLY A 256 -20.17 30.06 17.51
C GLY A 256 -20.74 31.30 18.20
N SER A 257 -21.56 32.10 17.52
CA SER A 257 -22.26 33.23 18.12
C SER A 257 -23.22 32.77 19.22
N LEU A 258 -24.01 31.72 18.96
CA LEU A 258 -24.93 31.13 19.94
C LEU A 258 -24.20 30.49 21.13
N TYR A 259 -23.13 29.73 20.87
CA TYR A 259 -22.26 29.20 21.92
C TYR A 259 -21.77 30.31 22.85
N ASN A 260 -21.30 31.42 22.27
CA ASN A 260 -20.81 32.55 23.04
C ASN A 260 -21.91 33.19 23.92
N GLN A 261 -23.16 33.18 23.47
CA GLN A 261 -24.31 33.69 24.23
C GLN A 261 -24.77 32.72 25.32
N GLN A 262 -24.79 31.42 25.01
CA GLN A 262 -25.40 30.41 25.87
C GLN A 262 -24.43 29.84 26.92
N PHE A 263 -23.14 29.69 26.60
CA PHE A 263 -22.22 28.87 27.40
C PHE A 263 -20.90 29.55 27.77
N LYS A 264 -20.54 30.68 27.14
CA LYS A 264 -19.27 31.36 27.44
C LYS A 264 -19.16 31.71 28.93
N ASN A 265 -18.05 31.31 29.54
CA ASN A 265 -17.74 31.51 30.96
C ASN A 265 -18.69 30.80 31.96
N ARG A 266 -19.51 29.85 31.52
CA ARG A 266 -20.26 28.98 32.44
C ARG A 266 -19.37 27.86 32.98
N GLN A 267 -19.69 27.38 34.16
CA GLN A 267 -19.03 26.23 34.80
C GLN A 267 -20.02 25.07 34.95
N GLY A 268 -19.51 23.84 34.94
CA GLY A 268 -20.30 22.62 35.14
C GLY A 268 -20.31 21.72 33.89
N TYR A 269 -21.15 20.69 33.94
CA TYR A 269 -21.29 19.69 32.90
C TYR A 269 -22.67 19.77 32.25
N LEU A 270 -22.74 19.47 30.96
CA LEU A 270 -23.97 19.31 30.20
C LEU A 270 -24.01 17.89 29.62
N THR A 271 -25.05 17.13 29.95
CA THR A 271 -25.24 15.80 29.36
C THR A 271 -26.19 15.89 28.18
N VAL A 272 -25.81 15.28 27.06
CA VAL A 272 -26.64 15.16 25.85
C VAL A 272 -26.61 13.73 25.33
N TYR A 273 -27.65 13.33 24.61
CA TYR A 273 -27.87 11.96 24.17
C TYR A 273 -28.11 11.90 22.65
N ARG A 274 -27.67 10.82 22.00
CA ARG A 274 -28.01 10.55 20.60
C ARG A 274 -28.28 9.07 20.36
N GLY A 275 -29.45 8.75 19.81
CA GLY A 275 -29.72 7.41 19.28
C GLY A 275 -29.20 7.26 17.85
N GLN A 276 -28.65 6.09 17.55
CA GLN A 276 -28.05 5.78 16.26
C GLN A 276 -28.21 4.27 15.97
N ARG A 277 -28.66 3.91 14.76
CA ARG A 277 -28.49 2.55 14.25
C ARG A 277 -27.08 2.43 13.66
N MET A 278 -26.41 1.30 13.89
CA MET A 278 -25.02 1.11 13.49
C MET A 278 -24.74 -0.35 13.11
N TYR A 279 -23.86 -0.59 12.14
CA TYR A 279 -23.41 -1.96 11.86
C TYR A 279 -22.60 -2.51 13.04
N ARG A 280 -22.79 -3.80 13.35
CA ARG A 280 -22.05 -4.50 14.41
C ARG A 280 -20.54 -4.34 14.24
N GLU A 281 -20.03 -4.35 13.01
CA GLU A 281 -18.60 -4.14 12.75
C GLU A 281 -18.10 -2.77 13.21
N GLU A 282 -18.88 -1.70 12.98
CA GLU A 282 -18.54 -0.34 13.39
C GLU A 282 -18.64 -0.17 14.91
N LEU A 283 -19.66 -0.76 15.53
CA LEU A 283 -19.80 -0.79 16.98
C LEU A 283 -18.63 -1.53 17.64
N MET A 284 -18.20 -2.65 17.05
CA MET A 284 -17.03 -3.37 17.52
C MET A 284 -15.77 -2.52 17.39
N LYS A 285 -15.63 -1.68 16.36
CA LYS A 285 -14.50 -0.72 16.28
C LYS A 285 -14.52 0.25 17.46
N LEU A 286 -15.67 0.80 17.84
CA LEU A 286 -15.77 1.67 19.03
C LEU A 286 -15.35 0.92 20.29
N LYS A 287 -15.84 -0.31 20.47
CA LYS A 287 -15.52 -1.16 21.63
C LYS A 287 -14.04 -1.50 21.75
N HIS A 288 -13.36 -1.74 20.63
CA HIS A 288 -11.91 -2.01 20.61
C HIS A 288 -11.07 -0.74 20.89
N ASN A 289 -11.65 0.45 20.75
CA ASN A 289 -10.95 1.73 20.89
C ASN A 289 -11.42 2.53 22.14
N VAL A 290 -11.95 1.85 23.15
CA VAL A 290 -12.22 2.47 24.45
C VAL A 290 -10.92 3.06 25.03
N GLY A 291 -11.01 4.30 25.53
CA GLY A 291 -9.90 5.13 25.98
C GLY A 291 -9.29 6.03 24.89
N HIS A 292 -9.58 5.78 23.62
CA HIS A 292 -9.09 6.57 22.49
C HIS A 292 -10.07 7.69 22.08
N LEU A 293 -9.63 8.52 21.14
CA LEU A 293 -10.38 9.67 20.65
C LEU A 293 -11.18 9.34 19.40
N ILE A 294 -12.34 9.96 19.29
CA ILE A 294 -13.23 9.88 18.13
C ILE A 294 -13.56 11.31 17.67
N SER A 295 -13.48 11.53 16.36
CA SER A 295 -13.94 12.76 15.71
C SER A 295 -15.14 12.42 14.87
N ILE A 296 -16.19 13.22 14.99
CA ILE A 296 -17.35 13.10 14.13
C ILE A 296 -17.11 14.01 12.93
N ASN A 297 -17.10 13.39 11.75
CA ASN A 297 -16.68 14.08 10.52
C ASN A 297 -17.80 14.92 9.90
N THR A 298 -18.96 15.01 10.56
CA THR A 298 -20.10 15.86 10.19
C THR A 298 -20.46 16.78 11.35
N PHE A 299 -21.37 17.73 11.12
CA PHE A 299 -22.10 18.32 12.24
C PHE A 299 -22.87 17.21 12.96
N PHE A 300 -22.88 17.29 14.28
CA PHE A 300 -23.38 16.23 15.14
C PHE A 300 -24.52 16.77 15.99
N SER A 301 -25.71 16.22 15.76
CA SER A 301 -26.92 16.58 16.49
C SER A 301 -27.14 15.61 17.65
N ALA A 302 -27.45 16.14 18.83
CA ALA A 302 -27.78 15.40 20.05
C ALA A 302 -28.97 16.08 20.75
N SER A 303 -29.67 15.34 21.60
CA SER A 303 -30.81 15.84 22.37
C SER A 303 -30.44 16.00 23.84
N LEU A 304 -31.06 16.98 24.52
CA LEU A 304 -31.03 17.06 25.98
C LEU A 304 -31.84 15.94 26.66
N SER A 305 -32.68 15.23 25.90
CA SER A 305 -33.55 14.17 26.42
C SER A 305 -33.15 12.79 25.93
N CYS A 306 -32.85 11.89 26.87
CA CYS A 306 -32.53 10.49 26.57
C CYS A 306 -33.72 9.76 25.91
N SER A 307 -34.97 10.06 26.33
CA SER A 307 -36.16 9.43 25.74
C SER A 307 -36.37 9.84 24.29
N VAL A 308 -36.04 11.09 23.95
CA VAL A 308 -36.09 11.58 22.57
C VAL A 308 -34.99 10.91 21.75
N ALA A 309 -33.77 10.82 22.29
CA ALA A 309 -32.66 10.13 21.65
C ALA A 309 -32.97 8.64 21.35
N ALA A 310 -33.63 7.93 22.27
CA ALA A 310 -34.00 6.52 22.10
C ALA A 310 -34.91 6.25 20.88
N ASN A 311 -35.71 7.23 20.45
CA ASN A 311 -36.53 7.08 19.24
C ASN A 311 -35.67 6.91 17.97
N PHE A 312 -34.44 7.43 17.97
CA PHE A 312 -33.52 7.36 16.82
C PHE A 312 -32.65 6.10 16.80
N SER A 313 -32.50 5.39 17.94
CA SER A 313 -31.77 4.12 17.98
C SER A 313 -32.57 2.94 17.40
N GLY A 314 -33.89 3.12 17.21
CA GLY A 314 -34.81 2.08 16.74
C GLY A 314 -35.18 1.05 17.83
N ASN A 315 -36.17 0.21 17.54
CA ASN A 315 -36.60 -0.87 18.42
C ASN A 315 -35.67 -2.08 18.22
N GLY A 316 -34.96 -2.50 19.26
CA GLY A 316 -33.95 -3.57 19.17
C GLY A 316 -34.45 -4.98 18.81
N GLU A 317 -35.71 -5.11 18.37
CA GLU A 317 -36.31 -6.35 17.83
C GLU A 317 -35.99 -6.56 16.34
N ASP A 318 -35.53 -5.52 15.65
CA ASP A 318 -35.29 -5.49 14.20
C ASP A 318 -33.89 -6.09 13.87
N LEU A 319 -33.71 -7.36 14.28
CA LEU A 319 -32.51 -8.21 14.13
C LEU A 319 -32.23 -8.62 12.67
N SER A 320 -32.47 -7.73 11.72
CA SER A 320 -31.94 -7.89 10.37
C SER A 320 -30.40 -7.94 10.44
N ILE A 321 -29.81 -8.88 9.70
CA ILE A 321 -28.45 -9.39 9.86
C ILE A 321 -27.41 -8.26 10.05
N GLY A 322 -26.94 -8.06 11.29
CA GLY A 322 -25.74 -7.27 11.60
C GLY A 322 -25.90 -5.79 11.96
N ILE A 323 -27.11 -5.28 12.24
CA ILE A 323 -27.35 -3.89 12.69
C ILE A 323 -27.73 -3.88 14.17
N GLU A 324 -27.18 -2.93 14.94
CA GLU A 324 -27.36 -2.78 16.39
C GLU A 324 -27.96 -1.40 16.72
N SER A 325 -28.76 -1.34 17.79
CA SER A 325 -29.30 -0.09 18.34
C SER A 325 -28.33 0.50 19.37
N VAL A 326 -27.88 1.73 19.16
CA VAL A 326 -26.86 2.40 19.98
C VAL A 326 -27.38 3.72 20.52
N ILE A 327 -27.14 3.99 21.80
CA ILE A 327 -27.34 5.29 22.45
C ILE A 327 -25.97 5.84 22.85
N PHE A 328 -25.63 7.02 22.37
CA PHE A 328 -24.49 7.80 22.84
C PHE A 328 -24.92 8.64 24.04
N ASP A 329 -24.23 8.47 25.16
CA ASP A 329 -24.35 9.27 26.38
C ASP A 329 -23.11 10.17 26.46
N ILE A 330 -23.30 11.48 26.31
CA ILE A 330 -22.22 12.43 26.06
C ILE A 330 -22.17 13.47 27.17
N GLU A 331 -21.08 13.47 27.92
CA GLU A 331 -20.81 14.46 28.96
C GLU A 331 -19.95 15.59 28.42
N VAL A 332 -20.43 16.83 28.53
CA VAL A 332 -19.80 18.04 27.98
C VAL A 332 -19.34 18.94 29.12
N ASP A 333 -18.02 19.05 29.32
CA ASP A 333 -17.44 19.98 30.30
C ASP A 333 -17.44 21.42 29.78
N LEU A 334 -18.26 22.29 30.37
CA LEU A 334 -18.40 23.69 29.94
C LEU A 334 -17.19 24.57 30.28
N THR A 335 -16.28 24.11 31.13
CA THR A 335 -15.05 24.85 31.48
C THR A 335 -14.00 24.78 30.39
N VAL A 336 -14.16 23.83 29.47
CA VAL A 336 -13.21 23.51 28.42
C VAL A 336 -13.52 24.32 27.16
N SER A 337 -12.64 25.25 26.79
CA SER A 337 -12.80 26.05 25.56
C SER A 337 -12.44 25.23 24.32
N CYS A 338 -13.45 24.83 23.55
CA CYS A 338 -13.30 23.99 22.36
C CYS A 338 -14.09 24.52 21.13
N ARG A 339 -14.23 23.69 20.09
CA ARG A 339 -15.09 23.97 18.93
C ARG A 339 -16.55 24.25 19.37
N PRO A 340 -17.26 25.16 18.69
CA PRO A 340 -18.56 25.62 19.16
C PRO A 340 -19.64 24.53 19.05
N PHE A 341 -20.53 24.53 20.02
CA PHE A 341 -21.80 23.81 20.00
C PHE A 341 -22.88 24.72 20.59
N ALA A 342 -24.16 24.51 20.27
CA ALA A 342 -25.22 25.30 20.88
C ALA A 342 -26.53 24.52 20.95
N ASN A 343 -27.38 24.88 21.90
CA ASN A 343 -28.79 24.52 21.83
C ASN A 343 -29.42 25.34 20.71
N ILE A 344 -29.97 24.65 19.71
CA ILE A 344 -30.55 25.25 18.51
C ILE A 344 -32.06 25.06 18.44
N ASP A 345 -32.72 24.55 19.47
CA ASP A 345 -34.16 24.25 19.51
C ASP A 345 -35.05 25.42 19.04
N GLN A 346 -34.65 26.65 19.39
CA GLN A 346 -35.36 27.87 18.98
C GLN A 346 -35.23 28.19 17.49
N LEU A 347 -34.10 27.84 16.88
CA LEU A 347 -33.77 28.12 15.47
C LEU A 347 -33.99 26.92 14.55
N SER A 348 -34.04 25.71 15.12
CA SER A 348 -34.23 24.47 14.38
C SER A 348 -35.63 24.43 13.76
N CYS A 349 -35.69 24.00 12.50
CA CYS A 349 -36.94 23.67 11.83
C CYS A 349 -37.55 22.37 12.37
N ILE A 350 -36.75 21.55 13.05
CA ILE A 350 -37.22 20.33 13.70
C ILE A 350 -37.68 20.69 15.12
N LYS A 351 -38.98 20.54 15.36
CA LYS A 351 -39.58 20.83 16.67
C LYS A 351 -39.60 19.57 17.53
N ASP A 352 -39.55 19.76 18.85
CA ASP A 352 -39.65 18.72 19.87
C ASP A 352 -38.42 17.81 20.07
N GLU A 353 -37.28 18.10 19.42
CA GLU A 353 -36.05 17.32 19.61
C GLU A 353 -35.13 17.83 20.73
N CYS A 354 -35.36 19.05 21.26
CA CYS A 354 -34.46 19.71 22.22
C CYS A 354 -33.01 19.68 21.73
N GLU A 355 -32.83 20.09 20.47
CA GLU A 355 -31.63 19.83 19.68
C GLU A 355 -30.42 20.66 20.14
N VAL A 356 -29.30 19.98 20.35
CA VAL A 356 -27.96 20.53 20.58
C VAL A 356 -27.08 20.12 19.41
N LEU A 357 -26.61 21.13 18.67
CA LEU A 357 -25.77 20.91 17.49
C LEU A 357 -24.31 21.19 17.84
N PHE A 358 -23.45 20.22 17.56
CA PHE A 358 -22.00 20.34 17.63
C PHE A 358 -21.42 20.61 16.24
N SER A 359 -20.44 21.49 16.17
CA SER A 359 -19.72 21.77 14.93
C SER A 359 -18.96 20.55 14.41
N VAL A 360 -18.76 20.52 13.09
CA VAL A 360 -17.92 19.51 12.43
C VAL A 360 -16.54 19.41 13.08
N GLY A 361 -15.99 18.21 13.17
CA GLY A 361 -14.66 17.96 13.72
C GLY A 361 -14.57 18.11 15.25
N THR A 362 -15.71 18.13 15.95
CA THR A 362 -15.73 18.00 17.41
C THR A 362 -15.15 16.63 17.82
N ILE A 363 -14.32 16.63 18.86
CA ILE A 363 -13.59 15.46 19.34
C ILE A 363 -14.18 15.01 20.68
N PHE A 364 -14.33 13.71 20.84
CA PHE A 364 -14.76 13.06 22.07
C PHE A 364 -13.79 11.96 22.45
N ARG A 365 -13.73 11.60 23.74
CA ARG A 365 -13.06 10.40 24.24
C ARG A 365 -14.09 9.29 24.43
N ILE A 366 -13.76 8.07 24.03
CA ILE A 366 -14.61 6.90 24.26
C ILE A 366 -14.34 6.37 25.68
N GLU A 367 -15.29 6.51 26.60
CA GLU A 367 -15.12 6.07 28.00
C GLU A 367 -15.50 4.60 28.19
N SER A 368 -16.65 4.19 27.65
CA SER A 368 -17.07 2.79 27.67
C SER A 368 -18.06 2.46 26.56
N VAL A 369 -18.12 1.17 26.23
CA VAL A 369 -19.09 0.59 25.27
C VAL A 369 -19.69 -0.65 25.91
N GLU A 370 -20.92 -0.52 26.41
CA GLU A 370 -21.58 -1.51 27.24
C GLU A 370 -22.94 -1.89 26.65
N LEU A 371 -23.41 -3.11 26.93
CA LEU A 371 -24.74 -3.56 26.56
C LEU A 371 -25.63 -3.39 27.80
N GLU A 372 -26.58 -2.45 27.76
CA GLU A 372 -27.38 -2.07 28.93
C GLU A 372 -28.66 -2.92 29.05
N THR A 373 -29.22 -3.36 27.92
CA THR A 373 -30.37 -4.27 27.82
C THR A 373 -30.09 -5.35 26.78
N ASP A 374 -30.93 -6.40 26.67
CA ASP A 374 -30.76 -7.45 25.64
C ASP A 374 -30.75 -6.92 24.19
N ALA A 375 -31.00 -5.62 23.96
CA ALA A 375 -31.17 -5.05 22.63
C ALA A 375 -30.56 -3.65 22.38
N ILE A 376 -30.05 -2.93 23.40
CA ILE A 376 -29.50 -1.55 23.22
C ILE A 376 -28.09 -1.44 23.82
N TRP A 377 -27.16 -0.93 23.01
CA TRP A 377 -25.80 -0.61 23.41
C TRP A 377 -25.67 0.84 23.86
N LEU A 378 -25.02 1.06 24.99
CA LEU A 378 -24.68 2.37 25.53
C LEU A 378 -23.21 2.68 25.25
N VAL A 379 -22.95 3.79 24.57
CA VAL A 379 -21.60 4.31 24.30
C VAL A 379 -21.41 5.61 25.08
N LYS A 380 -20.57 5.59 26.10
CA LYS A 380 -20.26 6.77 26.90
C LYS A 380 -19.12 7.55 26.27
N LEU A 381 -19.36 8.82 26.01
CA LEU A 381 -18.39 9.75 25.46
C LEU A 381 -18.21 10.95 26.39
N THR A 382 -16.97 11.43 26.49
CA THR A 382 -16.70 12.71 27.16
C THR A 382 -16.17 13.70 26.14
N TRP A 383 -16.79 14.87 26.08
CA TRP A 383 -16.28 15.98 25.30
C TRP A 383 -14.94 16.38 25.87
N THR A 384 -13.93 16.43 25.02
CA THR A 384 -12.56 16.61 25.49
C THR A 384 -11.82 17.62 24.65
N ASN A 385 -11.06 18.45 25.36
CA ASN A 385 -9.95 19.23 24.82
C ASN A 385 -8.62 18.72 25.37
N GLU A 386 -8.57 17.49 25.92
CA GLU A 386 -7.32 16.86 26.36
C GLU A 386 -6.45 16.60 25.13
N CYS A 387 -5.83 17.69 24.73
CA CYS A 387 -5.16 17.90 23.49
C CYS A 387 -3.83 18.57 23.84
N SER A 388 -3.23 18.42 25.03
CA SER A 388 -1.93 19.09 25.27
C SER A 388 -0.87 18.61 24.25
N GLN A 389 -0.86 17.32 23.91
CA GLN A 389 0.04 16.74 22.91
C GLN A 389 -0.52 16.76 21.47
N GLN A 390 -1.84 16.66 21.31
CA GLN A 390 -2.50 16.80 20.00
C GLN A 390 -2.65 18.25 19.56
N LEU A 391 -2.90 19.24 20.42
CA LEU A 391 -2.69 20.67 20.16
C LEU A 391 -1.22 20.91 19.84
N THR A 392 -0.25 20.22 20.44
CA THR A 392 1.14 20.41 19.98
C THR A 392 1.31 19.95 18.53
N LYS A 393 0.73 18.81 18.13
CA LYS A 393 0.73 18.34 16.72
C LYS A 393 -0.19 19.14 15.81
N MET A 394 -1.37 19.52 16.26
CA MET A 394 -2.32 20.37 15.54
C MET A 394 -1.80 21.79 15.45
N ASN A 395 -1.04 22.31 16.42
CA ASN A 395 -0.33 23.60 16.39
C ASN A 395 0.93 23.51 15.52
N GLN A 396 1.60 22.36 15.48
CA GLN A 396 2.61 22.08 14.45
C GLN A 396 1.96 21.98 13.07
N LEU A 397 0.72 21.51 12.97
CA LEU A 397 0.00 21.32 11.72
C LEU A 397 -0.75 22.57 11.25
N THR A 398 -1.24 23.41 12.16
CA THR A 398 -1.66 24.80 11.88
C THR A 398 -0.42 25.64 11.69
N GLY A 399 0.71 25.33 12.33
CA GLY A 399 2.02 25.85 11.96
C GLY A 399 2.44 25.42 10.55
N LEU A 400 2.15 24.18 10.12
CA LEU A 400 2.31 23.72 8.74
C LEU A 400 1.28 24.37 7.81
N LEU A 401 0.06 24.64 8.29
CA LEU A 401 -0.96 25.36 7.55
C LEU A 401 -0.46 26.79 7.33
N ASP A 402 -0.10 27.51 8.39
CA ASP A 402 0.45 28.86 8.41
C ASP A 402 1.76 28.94 7.62
N PHE A 403 2.60 27.91 7.71
CA PHE A 403 3.74 27.68 6.83
C PHE A 403 3.23 27.63 5.40
N TYR A 404 2.50 26.60 4.98
CA TYR A 404 2.07 26.44 3.59
C TYR A 404 1.29 27.66 3.08
N THR A 405 0.44 28.31 3.87
CA THR A 405 -0.33 29.49 3.50
C THR A 405 0.54 30.75 3.42
N GLY A 406 1.57 30.89 4.26
CA GLY A 406 2.52 32.01 4.24
C GLY A 406 3.54 31.98 3.09
N HIS A 407 3.58 30.89 2.30
CA HIS A 407 4.43 30.77 1.11
C HIS A 407 3.77 31.30 -0.18
N TYR A 408 2.49 31.65 -0.12
CA TYR A 408 1.74 32.19 -1.26
C TYR A 408 1.73 33.72 -1.20
N ILE A 409 1.66 34.37 -2.35
CA ILE A 409 1.91 35.81 -2.53
C ILE A 409 0.74 36.69 -1.97
N GLY A 410 -0.09 36.16 -1.07
CA GLY A 410 -1.23 36.88 -0.51
C GLY A 410 -1.54 36.52 0.95
N ASP A 411 -2.12 37.48 1.67
CA ASP A 411 -2.53 37.42 3.09
C ASP A 411 -3.66 36.41 3.41
N HIS A 412 -3.98 35.47 2.50
CA HIS A 412 -5.04 34.50 2.67
C HIS A 412 -4.58 33.07 2.38
N PRO A 413 -5.10 32.06 3.11
CA PRO A 413 -4.90 30.67 2.75
C PRO A 413 -5.29 30.45 1.29
N SER A 414 -4.31 30.16 0.44
CA SER A 414 -4.59 29.98 -0.97
C SER A 414 -5.40 28.69 -1.15
N VAL A 415 -6.40 28.75 -2.01
CA VAL A 415 -7.18 27.58 -2.48
C VAL A 415 -6.26 26.43 -2.94
N LEU A 416 -5.02 26.74 -3.34
CA LEU A 416 -3.99 25.76 -3.66
C LEU A 416 -3.59 24.85 -2.50
N THR A 417 -3.65 25.34 -1.26
CA THR A 417 -3.32 24.56 -0.06
C THR A 417 -4.27 23.38 0.12
N PHE A 418 -5.53 23.53 -0.28
CA PHE A 418 -6.50 22.44 -0.24
C PHE A 418 -6.07 21.27 -1.13
N GLY A 419 -5.70 21.55 -2.38
CA GLY A 419 -5.16 20.53 -3.29
C GLY A 419 -3.87 19.87 -2.80
N LEU A 420 -3.05 20.60 -2.03
CA LEU A 420 -1.82 20.07 -1.45
C LEU A 420 -2.16 19.07 -0.33
N PHE A 421 -3.12 19.40 0.52
CA PHE A 421 -3.61 18.51 1.57
C PHE A 421 -4.23 17.24 0.98
N LEU A 422 -5.04 17.36 -0.08
CA LEU A 422 -5.53 16.17 -0.81
C LEU A 422 -4.39 15.28 -1.32
N SER A 423 -3.31 15.87 -1.84
CA SER A 423 -2.12 15.12 -2.28
C SER A 423 -1.39 14.45 -1.11
N LYS A 424 -1.34 15.09 0.07
CA LYS A 424 -0.72 14.54 1.28
C LYS A 424 -1.56 13.44 1.92
N MET A 425 -2.89 13.50 1.80
CA MET A 425 -3.81 12.41 2.18
C MET A 425 -3.71 11.18 1.27
N GLY A 426 -3.00 11.27 0.15
CA GLY A 426 -2.95 10.20 -0.86
C GLY A 426 -4.12 10.22 -1.85
N CYS A 427 -5.02 11.21 -1.77
CA CYS A 427 -6.12 11.42 -2.70
C CYS A 427 -5.63 12.06 -4.02
N LEU A 428 -4.62 11.45 -4.65
CA LEU A 428 -3.89 12.02 -5.80
C LEU A 428 -4.79 12.34 -7.00
N GLN A 429 -5.81 11.51 -7.26
CA GLN A 429 -6.74 11.72 -8.37
C GLN A 429 -7.69 12.90 -8.12
N GLN A 430 -8.19 13.04 -6.89
CA GLN A 430 -9.02 14.20 -6.50
C GLN A 430 -8.17 15.48 -6.54
N ALA A 431 -6.97 15.45 -5.95
CA ALA A 431 -6.03 16.57 -6.01
C ALA A 431 -5.72 17.01 -7.46
N LYS A 432 -5.51 16.04 -8.37
CA LYS A 432 -5.34 16.32 -9.80
C LYS A 432 -6.56 17.02 -10.41
N ARG A 433 -7.77 16.49 -10.19
CA ARG A 433 -9.02 17.09 -10.70
C ARG A 433 -9.21 18.50 -10.18
N PHE A 434 -9.01 18.69 -8.88
CA PHE A 434 -9.08 19.98 -8.21
C PHE A 434 -8.16 21.02 -8.86
N TYR A 435 -6.86 20.72 -9.00
CA TYR A 435 -5.93 21.67 -9.61
C TYR A 435 -6.19 21.91 -11.10
N ILE A 436 -6.69 20.93 -11.86
CA ILE A 436 -7.09 21.12 -13.26
C ILE A 436 -8.28 22.08 -13.37
N ASN A 437 -9.26 21.96 -12.47
CA ASN A 437 -10.41 22.86 -12.43
C ASN A 437 -9.98 24.26 -12.01
N LEU A 438 -9.17 24.38 -10.96
CA LEU A 438 -8.65 25.65 -10.49
C LEU A 438 -7.85 26.38 -11.59
N ARG A 439 -7.08 25.64 -12.41
CA ARG A 439 -6.36 26.21 -13.56
C ARG A 439 -7.26 26.90 -14.59
N LYS A 440 -8.50 26.40 -14.76
CA LYS A 440 -9.48 27.00 -15.68
C LYS A 440 -10.07 28.31 -15.15
N ILE A 441 -10.11 28.45 -13.83
CA ILE A 441 -10.73 29.59 -13.13
C ILE A 441 -9.70 30.71 -12.95
N LEU A 442 -8.45 30.38 -12.61
CA LEU A 442 -7.39 31.37 -12.44
C LEU A 442 -7.07 32.07 -13.76
N SER A 443 -7.00 33.41 -13.76
CA SER A 443 -6.58 34.20 -14.93
C SER A 443 -5.15 33.85 -15.38
N THR A 444 -4.80 34.18 -16.62
CA THR A 444 -3.48 33.83 -17.19
C THR A 444 -2.29 34.43 -16.45
N ASP A 445 -2.52 35.58 -15.83
CA ASP A 445 -1.48 36.39 -15.19
C ASP A 445 -1.50 36.22 -13.66
N HIS A 446 -2.26 35.23 -13.16
CA HIS A 446 -2.39 35.02 -11.72
C HIS A 446 -1.05 34.56 -11.10
N PRO A 447 -0.55 35.24 -10.05
CA PRO A 447 0.77 34.97 -9.46
C PRO A 447 0.96 33.52 -9.01
N ASP A 448 -0.11 32.89 -8.53
CA ASP A 448 -0.08 31.51 -8.04
C ASP A 448 -0.05 30.42 -9.12
N ARG A 449 -0.07 30.76 -10.43
CA ARG A 449 -0.02 29.75 -11.50
C ARG A 449 1.26 28.92 -11.50
N GLY A 450 2.38 29.52 -11.13
CA GLY A 450 3.64 28.79 -10.95
C GLY A 450 3.51 27.69 -9.90
N VAL A 451 2.90 28.00 -8.75
CA VAL A 451 2.72 27.02 -7.67
C VAL A 451 1.69 25.96 -8.04
N LEU A 452 0.61 26.32 -8.72
CA LEU A 452 -0.36 25.36 -9.25
C LEU A 452 0.31 24.35 -10.17
N HIS A 453 1.11 24.81 -11.13
CA HIS A 453 1.81 23.93 -12.07
C HIS A 453 2.86 23.06 -11.37
N ASN A 454 3.56 23.58 -10.36
CA ASN A 454 4.45 22.80 -9.52
C ASN A 454 3.72 21.64 -8.80
N ASN A 455 2.58 21.95 -8.18
CA ASN A 455 1.80 20.95 -7.43
C ASN A 455 1.18 19.90 -8.36
N LEU A 456 0.71 20.31 -9.55
CA LEU A 456 0.32 19.36 -10.60
C LEU A 456 1.49 18.48 -11.04
N GLY A 457 2.67 19.06 -11.25
CA GLY A 457 3.88 18.30 -11.62
C GLY A 457 4.21 17.22 -10.60
N GLU A 458 4.15 17.56 -9.30
CA GLU A 458 4.39 16.60 -8.22
C GLU A 458 3.32 15.50 -8.15
N ILE A 459 2.04 15.84 -8.33
CA ILE A 459 0.97 14.84 -8.39
C ILE A 459 1.16 13.90 -9.59
N MET A 460 1.49 14.43 -10.77
CA MET A 460 1.76 13.60 -11.95
C MET A 460 2.97 12.69 -11.73
N ARG A 461 4.02 13.17 -11.04
CA ARG A 461 5.19 12.35 -10.68
C ARG A 461 4.80 11.20 -9.76
N LYS A 462 4.02 11.46 -8.71
CA LYS A 462 3.51 10.43 -7.78
C LYS A 462 2.60 9.41 -8.48
N LEU A 463 1.83 9.82 -9.48
CA LEU A 463 1.00 8.94 -10.31
C LEU A 463 1.79 8.16 -11.38
N GLY A 464 3.10 8.40 -11.54
CA GLY A 464 3.95 7.75 -12.54
C GLY A 464 3.92 8.39 -13.94
N TYR A 465 3.20 9.49 -14.14
CA TYR A 465 3.13 10.21 -15.43
C TYR A 465 4.32 11.17 -15.60
N PHE A 466 5.54 10.62 -15.70
CA PHE A 466 6.78 11.40 -15.64
C PHE A 466 6.94 12.48 -16.74
N ASN A 467 6.46 12.22 -17.96
CA ASN A 467 6.51 13.21 -19.04
C ASN A 467 5.57 14.40 -18.76
N GLN A 468 4.38 14.14 -18.24
CA GLN A 468 3.45 15.20 -17.84
C GLN A 468 3.98 15.96 -16.63
N ALA A 469 4.59 15.26 -15.66
CA ALA A 469 5.24 15.88 -14.51
C ALA A 469 6.31 16.89 -14.96
N ARG A 470 7.18 16.47 -15.88
CA ARG A 470 8.21 17.34 -16.46
C ARG A 470 7.61 18.58 -17.13
N HIS A 471 6.62 18.38 -17.99
CA HIS A 471 5.94 19.49 -18.67
C HIS A 471 5.35 20.50 -17.69
N HIS A 472 4.72 20.02 -16.62
CA HIS A 472 4.16 20.89 -15.59
C HIS A 472 5.23 21.64 -14.80
N PHE A 473 6.36 21.01 -14.46
CA PHE A 473 7.48 21.72 -13.81
C PHE A 473 8.12 22.76 -14.73
N GLU A 474 8.31 22.48 -16.02
CA GLU A 474 8.84 23.44 -16.99
C GLU A 474 7.89 24.65 -17.13
N ARG A 475 6.58 24.41 -17.23
CA ARG A 475 5.56 25.47 -17.21
C ARG A 475 5.57 26.29 -15.92
N ALA A 476 5.79 25.65 -14.76
CA ALA A 476 5.89 26.35 -13.49
C ALA A 476 7.06 27.34 -13.49
N ILE A 477 8.22 26.94 -14.04
CA ILE A 477 9.39 27.81 -14.18
C ILE A 477 9.07 29.00 -15.09
N GLU A 478 8.43 28.78 -16.23
CA GLU A 478 8.04 29.85 -17.16
C GLU A 478 7.12 30.88 -16.50
N TYR A 479 6.06 30.43 -15.82
CA TYR A 479 5.16 31.36 -15.11
C TYR A 479 5.89 32.16 -14.02
N CYS A 480 6.81 31.52 -13.30
CA CYS A 480 7.60 32.18 -12.28
C CYS A 480 8.65 33.15 -12.87
N ILE A 481 9.06 33.00 -14.13
CA ILE A 481 9.88 33.98 -14.87
C ILE A 481 9.04 35.21 -15.23
N ASP A 482 7.81 35.01 -15.68
CA ASP A 482 6.97 36.07 -16.24
C ASP A 482 6.30 36.94 -15.16
N THR A 483 6.01 36.39 -13.97
CA THR A 483 5.15 37.03 -12.96
C THR A 483 5.84 37.43 -11.67
N MET A 484 7.01 36.85 -11.36
CA MET A 484 7.65 36.97 -10.04
C MET A 484 9.09 37.49 -10.15
N SER A 485 9.60 38.12 -9.10
CA SER A 485 11.03 38.39 -8.98
C SER A 485 11.81 37.07 -9.09
N ILE A 486 12.82 37.02 -9.96
CA ILE A 486 13.68 35.86 -10.30
C ILE A 486 14.40 35.20 -9.10
N PHE A 487 14.19 35.69 -7.88
CA PHE A 487 14.77 35.17 -6.64
C PHE A 487 13.73 34.74 -5.61
N HIS A 488 12.47 34.47 -5.98
CA HIS A 488 11.47 33.99 -5.03
C HIS A 488 11.75 32.55 -4.54
N PRO A 489 11.55 32.19 -3.25
CA PRO A 489 11.89 30.86 -2.71
C PRO A 489 11.18 29.69 -3.40
N VAL A 490 10.00 29.95 -3.99
CA VAL A 490 9.24 28.99 -4.81
C VAL A 490 10.08 28.44 -5.98
N TRP A 491 10.98 29.23 -6.56
CA TRP A 491 11.89 28.75 -7.62
C TRP A 491 12.77 27.60 -7.14
N ALA A 492 13.30 27.68 -5.91
CA ALA A 492 14.14 26.64 -5.35
C ALA A 492 13.35 25.33 -5.17
N VAL A 493 12.07 25.42 -4.78
CA VAL A 493 11.17 24.27 -4.64
C VAL A 493 10.91 23.62 -6.00
N ILE A 494 10.58 24.40 -7.03
CA ILE A 494 10.31 23.88 -8.38
C ILE A 494 11.55 23.15 -8.94
N HIS A 495 12.72 23.77 -8.83
CA HIS A 495 13.97 23.14 -9.27
C HIS A 495 14.32 21.87 -8.49
N SER A 496 14.03 21.84 -7.18
CA SER A 496 14.22 20.64 -6.36
C SER A 496 13.30 19.50 -6.75
N ASN A 497 12.03 19.79 -7.04
CA ASN A 497 11.06 18.80 -7.52
C ASN A 497 11.42 18.27 -8.92
N LEU A 498 11.86 19.15 -9.81
CA LEU A 498 12.37 18.75 -11.13
C LEU A 498 13.63 17.89 -11.00
N ALA A 499 14.51 18.20 -10.06
CA ALA A 499 15.69 17.39 -9.76
C ALA A 499 15.30 15.99 -9.26
N LEU A 500 14.33 15.90 -8.35
CA LEU A 500 13.79 14.63 -7.86
C LEU A 500 13.16 13.79 -8.98
N LEU A 501 12.45 14.44 -9.91
CA LEU A 501 11.95 13.77 -11.13
C LEU A 501 13.10 13.20 -11.96
N HIS A 502 14.19 13.96 -12.14
CA HIS A 502 15.37 13.47 -12.84
C HIS A 502 16.06 12.31 -12.12
N LEU A 503 16.10 12.29 -10.79
CA LEU A 503 16.58 11.14 -10.02
C LEU A 503 15.69 9.91 -10.24
N THR A 504 14.37 10.09 -10.21
CA THR A 504 13.39 9.02 -10.48
C THR A 504 13.61 8.41 -11.88
N LEU A 505 13.95 9.26 -12.86
CA LEU A 505 14.28 8.86 -14.24
C LEU A 505 15.73 8.34 -14.41
N LYS A 506 16.49 8.14 -13.32
CA LYS A 506 17.91 7.73 -13.32
C LYS A 506 18.82 8.65 -14.15
N ARG A 507 18.56 9.97 -14.12
CA ARG A 507 19.35 11.02 -14.80
C ARG A 507 20.07 11.95 -13.79
N PRO A 508 21.01 11.43 -12.99
CA PRO A 508 21.58 12.18 -11.86
C PRO A 508 22.35 13.45 -12.27
N LYS A 509 22.99 13.48 -13.45
CA LYS A 509 23.66 14.70 -13.96
C LYS A 509 22.68 15.86 -14.20
N HIS A 510 21.46 15.57 -14.65
CA HIS A 510 20.43 16.59 -14.83
C HIS A 510 19.87 17.04 -13.48
N ALA A 511 19.66 16.09 -12.56
CA ALA A 511 19.25 16.41 -11.19
C ALA A 511 20.24 17.36 -10.49
N LEU A 512 21.55 17.11 -10.58
CA LEU A 512 22.57 17.98 -10.02
C LEU A 512 22.51 19.41 -10.59
N LYS A 513 22.28 19.57 -11.90
CA LYS A 513 22.11 20.90 -12.51
C LYS A 513 20.91 21.64 -11.88
N CYS A 514 19.78 20.96 -11.74
CA CYS A 514 18.59 21.53 -11.12
C CYS A 514 18.83 21.89 -9.64
N TYR A 515 19.49 21.02 -8.86
CA TYR A 515 19.86 21.33 -7.48
C TYR A 515 20.83 22.51 -7.36
N HIS A 516 21.79 22.64 -8.28
CA HIS A 516 22.64 23.84 -8.34
C HIS A 516 21.85 25.11 -8.62
N CYS A 517 20.85 25.07 -9.51
CA CYS A 517 19.93 26.19 -9.72
C CYS A 517 19.16 26.53 -8.44
N ALA A 518 18.64 25.52 -7.72
CA ALA A 518 17.95 25.73 -6.45
C ALA A 518 18.86 26.41 -5.40
N LEU A 519 20.11 25.95 -5.24
CA LEU A 519 21.09 26.58 -4.34
C LEU A 519 21.44 28.01 -4.76
N LEU A 520 21.53 28.30 -6.06
CA LEU A 520 21.79 29.64 -6.56
C LEU A 520 20.66 30.61 -6.18
N VAL A 521 19.41 30.17 -6.31
CA VAL A 521 18.23 30.94 -5.87
C VAL A 521 18.28 31.17 -4.36
N ILE A 522 18.48 30.11 -3.58
CA ILE A 522 18.57 30.17 -2.11
C ILE A 522 19.66 31.15 -1.66
N SER A 523 20.84 31.11 -2.28
CA SER A 523 21.98 31.97 -1.91
C SER A 523 21.82 33.44 -2.32
N ARG A 524 20.96 33.74 -3.30
CA ARG A 524 20.66 35.11 -3.74
C ARG A 524 19.46 35.74 -3.06
N PHE A 525 18.78 35.00 -2.18
CA PHE A 525 17.69 35.54 -1.37
C PHE A 525 18.24 36.58 -0.37
N ARG A 526 18.02 37.87 -0.64
CA ARG A 526 18.60 39.02 0.08
C ARG A 526 17.69 39.57 1.18
N ASP A 527 17.25 38.72 2.10
CA ASP A 527 16.70 39.21 3.37
C ASP A 527 17.75 39.16 4.47
N LEU A 528 17.81 40.22 5.29
CA LEU A 528 18.76 40.40 6.39
C LEU A 528 18.72 39.28 7.46
N ASN A 529 17.71 38.41 7.38
CA ASN A 529 17.52 37.25 8.26
C ASN A 529 17.57 35.89 7.53
N ALA A 530 18.04 35.79 6.28
CA ALA A 530 18.05 34.53 5.52
C ALA A 530 18.85 33.39 6.19
N ASN A 531 19.89 33.73 6.96
CA ASN A 531 20.64 32.78 7.78
C ASN A 531 19.94 32.38 9.08
N GLN A 532 18.95 33.15 9.54
CA GLN A 532 18.11 32.89 10.71
C GLN A 532 16.72 32.36 10.33
N ASN A 533 16.35 32.39 9.04
CA ASN A 533 15.09 31.88 8.57
C ASN A 533 15.17 30.35 8.45
N THR A 534 14.56 29.66 9.41
CA THR A 534 14.51 28.20 9.52
C THR A 534 14.07 27.55 8.20
N TYR A 535 13.10 28.14 7.48
CA TYR A 535 12.60 27.59 6.21
C TYR A 535 13.66 27.54 5.10
N ILE A 536 14.46 28.60 4.96
CA ILE A 536 15.50 28.66 3.92
C ILE A 536 16.59 27.63 4.22
N GLN A 537 16.91 27.44 5.50
CA GLN A 537 17.86 26.43 5.95
C GLN A 537 17.33 25.01 5.68
N GLU A 538 16.07 24.71 6.01
CA GLU A 538 15.45 23.41 5.72
C GLU A 538 15.37 23.10 4.22
N SER A 539 15.03 24.10 3.40
CA SER A 539 15.04 23.98 1.94
C SER A 539 16.44 23.65 1.43
N LYS A 540 17.46 24.32 1.96
CA LYS A 540 18.87 24.05 1.64
C LYS A 540 19.30 22.64 2.06
N ALA A 541 18.88 22.16 3.23
CA ALA A 541 19.13 20.79 3.68
C ALA A 541 18.51 19.77 2.72
N THR A 542 17.26 19.98 2.29
CA THR A 542 16.57 19.14 1.31
C THR A 542 17.33 19.08 -0.02
N VAL A 543 17.86 20.21 -0.49
CA VAL A 543 18.69 20.24 -1.71
C VAL A 543 19.99 19.44 -1.53
N TYR A 544 20.69 19.62 -0.41
CA TYR A 544 21.91 18.85 -0.13
C TYR A 544 21.64 17.34 -0.02
N HIS A 545 20.57 16.95 0.66
CA HIS A 545 20.15 15.56 0.73
C HIS A 545 19.92 14.98 -0.68
N GLY A 546 19.19 15.69 -1.54
CA GLY A 546 18.96 15.27 -2.93
C GLY A 546 20.24 15.22 -3.78
N MET A 547 21.19 16.13 -3.56
CA MET A 547 22.51 16.05 -4.19
C MET A 547 23.29 14.81 -3.73
N GLY A 548 23.19 14.44 -2.45
CA GLY A 548 23.74 13.19 -1.91
C GLY A 548 23.23 11.97 -2.69
N SER A 549 21.92 11.86 -2.86
CA SER A 549 21.29 10.77 -3.63
C SER A 549 21.74 10.78 -5.10
N ALA A 550 21.91 11.96 -5.70
CA ALA A 550 22.41 12.10 -7.06
C ALA A 550 23.85 11.58 -7.22
N TYR A 551 24.72 11.82 -6.24
CA TYR A 551 26.10 11.32 -6.24
C TYR A 551 26.19 9.82 -5.99
N ILE A 552 25.26 9.23 -5.22
CA ILE A 552 25.15 7.76 -5.11
C ILE A 552 24.82 7.12 -6.46
N LEU A 553 23.89 7.69 -7.23
CA LEU A 553 23.58 7.20 -8.58
C LEU A 553 24.72 7.41 -9.59
N LEU A 554 25.69 8.29 -9.28
CA LEU A 554 26.90 8.50 -10.07
C LEU A 554 28.09 7.65 -9.61
N ASP A 555 27.86 6.76 -8.64
CA ASP A 555 28.90 5.93 -8.01
C ASP A 555 30.04 6.76 -7.40
N GLN A 556 29.67 7.89 -6.77
CA GLN A 556 30.60 8.79 -6.07
C GLN A 556 30.22 8.89 -4.57
N PRO A 557 30.36 7.80 -3.81
CA PRO A 557 29.89 7.73 -2.42
C PRO A 557 30.55 8.75 -1.50
N GLN A 558 31.84 9.08 -1.69
CA GLN A 558 32.51 10.08 -0.85
C GLN A 558 31.87 11.47 -0.93
N LYS A 559 31.49 11.91 -2.14
CA LYS A 559 30.76 13.18 -2.31
C LYS A 559 29.36 13.11 -1.71
N ALA A 560 28.72 11.96 -1.77
CA ALA A 560 27.42 11.77 -1.15
C ALA A 560 27.50 11.96 0.38
N VAL A 561 28.54 11.42 1.04
CA VAL A 561 28.81 11.69 2.47
C VAL A 561 28.92 13.18 2.74
N ASP A 562 29.73 13.91 1.96
CA ASP A 562 29.91 15.36 2.15
C ASP A 562 28.59 16.14 2.09
N PHE A 563 27.70 15.77 1.16
CA PHE A 563 26.41 16.44 0.99
C PHE A 563 25.38 16.02 2.04
N TYR A 564 25.30 14.74 2.41
CA TYR A 564 24.43 14.29 3.50
C TYR A 564 24.88 14.87 4.85
N GLN A 565 26.18 15.00 5.09
CA GLN A 565 26.71 15.64 6.29
C GLN A 565 26.35 17.13 6.36
N LYS A 566 26.41 17.85 5.23
CA LYS A 566 25.94 19.25 5.15
C LYS A 566 24.44 19.38 5.41
N ALA A 567 23.63 18.42 4.97
CA ALA A 567 22.20 18.40 5.28
C ALA A 567 22.00 18.18 6.80
N LEU A 568 22.66 17.17 7.36
CA LEU A 568 22.59 16.83 8.79
C LEU A 568 23.01 18.00 9.69
N GLU A 569 24.08 18.73 9.34
CA GLU A 569 24.53 19.91 10.10
C GLU A 569 23.50 21.03 10.17
N ILE A 570 22.70 21.18 9.11
CA ILE A 570 21.60 22.16 9.09
C ILE A 570 20.44 21.62 9.92
N GLU A 571 20.03 20.38 9.67
CA GLU A 571 18.92 19.72 10.37
C GLU A 571 19.11 19.71 11.89
N LEU A 572 20.32 19.41 12.39
CA LEU A 572 20.64 19.45 13.82
C LEU A 572 20.60 20.86 14.43
N LYS A 573 20.73 21.92 13.62
CA LYS A 573 20.64 23.31 14.08
C LYS A 573 19.21 23.83 14.04
N THR A 574 18.37 23.32 13.14
CA THR A 574 17.02 23.84 12.90
C THR A 574 15.92 23.00 13.53
N LEU A 575 16.16 21.70 13.75
CA LEU A 575 15.15 20.74 14.19
C LEU A 575 15.44 20.23 15.61
N PRO A 576 14.40 19.81 16.36
CA PRO A 576 14.58 19.08 17.62
C PRO A 576 15.41 17.80 17.44
N GLN A 577 16.10 17.38 18.51
CA GLN A 577 17.05 16.26 18.48
C GLN A 577 16.44 14.90 18.05
N ASP A 578 15.13 14.72 18.24
CA ASP A 578 14.42 13.51 17.84
C ASP A 578 13.49 13.76 16.63
N HIS A 579 13.76 14.75 15.79
CA HIS A 579 12.90 15.02 14.63
C HIS A 579 12.95 13.89 13.57
N PRO A 580 11.81 13.42 13.01
CA PRO A 580 11.77 12.31 12.04
C PRO A 580 12.66 12.48 10.80
N THR A 581 12.85 13.71 10.29
CA THR A 581 13.76 13.97 9.16
C THR A 581 15.18 13.48 9.41
N LEU A 582 15.65 13.51 10.66
CA LEU A 582 16.99 13.02 11.02
C LEU A 582 17.13 11.51 10.76
N ILE A 583 16.04 10.74 10.86
CA ILE A 583 16.03 9.29 10.62
C ILE A 583 16.49 8.99 9.20
N ASP A 584 15.93 9.70 8.21
CA ASP A 584 16.24 9.51 6.79
C ASP A 584 17.69 9.91 6.50
N THR A 585 18.16 11.05 7.01
CA THR A 585 19.55 11.50 6.80
C THR A 585 20.57 10.56 7.45
N TYR A 586 20.34 10.08 8.68
CA TYR A 586 21.21 9.08 9.32
C TYR A 586 21.19 7.73 8.60
N ASN A 587 20.02 7.29 8.12
CA ASN A 587 19.88 6.05 7.36
C ASN A 587 20.64 6.11 6.02
N GLU A 588 20.56 7.22 5.30
CA GLU A 588 21.34 7.44 4.07
C GLU A 588 22.85 7.47 4.36
N LEU A 589 23.29 8.19 5.40
CA LEU A 589 24.70 8.17 5.81
C LEU A 589 25.19 6.76 6.16
N GLY A 590 24.37 5.95 6.85
CA GLY A 590 24.66 4.54 7.11
C GLY A 590 24.84 3.75 5.81
N SER A 591 23.94 3.94 4.84
CA SER A 591 23.97 3.28 3.53
C SER A 591 25.19 3.67 2.70
N VAL A 592 25.58 4.95 2.71
CA VAL A 592 26.77 5.41 2.00
C VAL A 592 28.05 4.87 2.66
N ASN A 593 28.11 4.85 3.99
CA ASN A 593 29.26 4.30 4.72
C ASN A 593 29.42 2.79 4.49
N LEU A 594 28.31 2.04 4.33
CA LEU A 594 28.37 0.64 3.88
C LEU A 594 29.04 0.50 2.51
N ARG A 595 28.68 1.35 1.54
CA ARG A 595 29.29 1.35 0.20
C ARG A 595 30.78 1.70 0.22
N LEU A 596 31.21 2.48 1.21
CA LEU A 596 32.61 2.82 1.46
C LEU A 596 33.36 1.74 2.27
N ASN A 597 32.69 0.64 2.66
CA ASN A 597 33.21 -0.37 3.58
C ASN A 597 33.60 0.18 4.96
N GLU A 598 33.00 1.29 5.39
CA GLU A 598 33.19 1.90 6.71
C GLU A 598 32.15 1.35 7.71
N TRP A 599 32.21 0.05 7.96
CA TRP A 599 31.19 -0.71 8.71
C TRP A 599 30.89 -0.18 10.11
N THR A 600 31.90 0.31 10.83
CA THR A 600 31.74 0.88 12.18
C THR A 600 30.96 2.19 12.16
N LYS A 601 31.31 3.12 11.26
CA LYS A 601 30.57 4.36 11.07
C LYS A 601 29.17 4.10 10.54
N ALA A 602 28.99 3.10 9.67
CA ALA A 602 27.66 2.70 9.22
C ALA A 602 26.79 2.25 10.39
N LEU A 603 27.33 1.41 11.28
CA LEU A 603 26.64 0.93 12.47
C LEU A 603 26.23 2.10 13.38
N GLU A 604 27.15 3.02 13.69
CA GLU A 604 26.86 4.21 14.50
C GLU A 604 25.71 5.05 13.92
N LYS A 605 25.68 5.26 12.60
CA LYS A 605 24.62 6.05 11.95
C LYS A 605 23.27 5.32 11.93
N TYR A 606 23.27 4.02 11.69
CA TYR A 606 22.03 3.24 11.76
C TYR A 606 21.49 3.10 13.19
N GLU A 607 22.35 2.99 14.20
CA GLU A 607 21.95 2.99 15.61
C GLU A 607 21.31 4.32 16.01
N GLU A 608 21.87 5.45 15.57
CA GLU A 608 21.26 6.77 15.84
C GLU A 608 19.92 6.94 15.12
N SER A 609 19.83 6.51 13.85
CA SER A 609 18.57 6.45 13.11
C SER A 609 17.54 5.58 13.83
N LEU A 610 17.94 4.40 14.32
CA LEU A 610 17.10 3.48 15.06
C LEU A 610 16.65 4.05 16.41
N ARG A 611 17.54 4.72 17.15
CA ARG A 611 17.24 5.37 18.43
C ARG A 611 16.16 6.43 18.27
N ILE A 612 16.32 7.32 17.29
CA ILE A 612 15.33 8.36 16.98
C ILE A 612 14.03 7.72 16.51
N ALA A 613 14.11 6.66 15.70
CA ALA A 613 12.94 5.97 15.20
C ALA A 613 12.12 5.27 16.31
N GLN A 614 12.81 4.66 17.29
CA GLN A 614 12.19 4.04 18.46
C GLN A 614 11.57 5.09 19.40
N HIS A 615 12.26 6.21 19.61
CA HIS A 615 11.76 7.31 20.46
C HIS A 615 10.53 8.00 19.87
N ASN A 616 10.47 8.12 18.54
CA ASN A 616 9.30 8.65 17.83
C ASN A 616 8.12 7.69 17.74
N LEU A 617 8.25 6.46 18.25
CA LEU A 617 7.22 5.42 18.21
C LEU A 617 6.74 5.10 16.78
N LEU A 618 7.69 4.92 15.84
CA LEU A 618 7.50 4.28 14.51
C LEU A 618 7.04 2.80 14.62
N GLY A 619 6.12 2.51 15.52
CA GLY A 619 5.52 1.19 15.71
C GLY A 619 4.73 0.87 14.47
N SER A 620 5.18 -0.13 13.70
CA SER A 620 4.60 -0.65 12.45
C SER A 620 4.99 0.01 11.12
N ASP A 621 6.20 0.57 10.95
CA ASP A 621 6.74 0.94 9.61
C ASP A 621 7.80 -0.06 9.09
N TRP A 622 7.74 -0.37 7.80
CA TRP A 622 8.80 -1.08 7.06
C TRP A 622 10.17 -0.42 7.22
N LYS A 623 10.24 0.91 7.37
CA LYS A 623 11.50 1.61 7.67
C LYS A 623 12.12 1.12 8.99
N LEU A 624 11.33 1.01 10.05
CA LEU A 624 11.82 0.55 11.36
C LEU A 624 12.25 -0.92 11.30
N VAL A 625 11.49 -1.78 10.61
CA VAL A 625 11.86 -3.18 10.36
C VAL A 625 13.21 -3.28 9.66
N ASN A 626 13.41 -2.49 8.60
CA ASN A 626 14.67 -2.46 7.85
C ASN A 626 15.84 -1.92 8.67
N LEU A 627 15.63 -0.90 9.52
CA LEU A 627 16.65 -0.39 10.43
C LEU A 627 17.11 -1.46 11.41
N HIS A 628 16.18 -2.21 12.03
CA HIS A 628 16.53 -3.33 12.90
C HIS A 628 17.35 -4.39 12.15
N ILE A 629 16.99 -4.73 10.91
CA ILE A 629 17.74 -5.70 10.09
C ILE A 629 19.14 -5.18 9.74
N ASN A 630 19.27 -3.92 9.34
CA ASN A 630 20.57 -3.31 9.01
C ASN A 630 21.50 -3.26 10.22
N VAL A 631 20.98 -2.86 11.38
CA VAL A 631 21.73 -2.88 12.65
C VAL A 631 22.11 -4.32 13.03
N ALA A 632 21.19 -5.28 12.93
CA ALA A 632 21.45 -6.68 13.23
C ALA A 632 22.59 -7.25 12.37
N ALA A 633 22.55 -7.00 11.06
CA ALA A 633 23.57 -7.42 10.10
C ALA A 633 24.93 -6.79 10.45
N LEU A 634 24.97 -5.48 10.71
CA LEU A 634 26.21 -4.79 11.02
C LEU A 634 26.81 -5.19 12.37
N ILE A 635 26.00 -5.41 13.40
CA ILE A 635 26.47 -5.96 14.67
C ILE A 635 27.15 -7.30 14.44
N TYR A 636 26.56 -8.17 13.61
CA TYR A 636 27.15 -9.46 13.29
C TYR A 636 28.49 -9.31 12.55
N PHE A 637 28.54 -8.52 11.48
CA PHE A 637 29.75 -8.35 10.67
C PHE A 637 30.88 -7.59 11.38
N VAL A 638 30.56 -6.60 12.23
CA VAL A 638 31.56 -5.78 12.93
C VAL A 638 32.04 -6.43 14.23
N THR A 639 31.13 -7.07 14.98
CA THR A 639 31.43 -7.53 16.35
C THR A 639 31.31 -9.03 16.55
N GLY A 640 30.71 -9.77 15.61
CA GLY A 640 30.42 -11.20 15.76
C GLY A 640 29.39 -11.54 16.85
N ASN A 641 28.74 -10.54 17.46
CA ASN A 641 27.86 -10.74 18.60
C ASN A 641 26.48 -11.31 18.20
N LYS A 642 26.39 -12.64 18.13
CA LYS A 642 25.16 -13.38 17.78
C LYS A 642 23.97 -13.02 18.67
N SER A 643 24.18 -12.80 19.96
CA SER A 643 23.08 -12.53 20.91
C SER A 643 22.37 -11.22 20.61
N LYS A 644 23.11 -10.14 20.39
CA LYS A 644 22.55 -8.83 20.04
C LYS A 644 21.90 -8.86 18.66
N THR A 645 22.52 -9.52 17.67
CA THR A 645 21.93 -9.68 16.35
C THR A 645 20.56 -10.35 16.42
N LEU A 646 20.41 -11.42 17.22
CA LEU A 646 19.13 -12.12 17.38
C LEU A 646 18.04 -11.25 18.02
N VAL A 647 18.40 -10.40 18.99
CA VAL A 647 17.46 -9.44 19.58
C VAL A 647 16.88 -8.52 18.50
N HIS A 648 17.73 -7.92 17.66
CA HIS A 648 17.24 -7.05 16.59
C HIS A 648 16.44 -7.81 15.51
N CYS A 649 16.82 -9.04 15.14
CA CYS A 649 16.02 -9.87 14.24
C CYS A 649 14.63 -10.19 14.82
N SER A 650 14.55 -10.50 16.12
CA SER A 650 13.27 -10.79 16.79
C SER A 650 12.38 -9.55 16.86
N GLN A 651 12.94 -8.37 17.11
CA GLN A 651 12.21 -7.10 17.09
C GLN A 651 11.67 -6.78 15.69
N ALA A 652 12.47 -6.98 14.64
CA ALA A 652 12.02 -6.80 13.26
C ALA A 652 10.81 -7.70 12.91
N LEU A 653 10.86 -8.98 13.30
CA LEU A 653 9.76 -9.93 13.12
C LEU A 653 8.52 -9.53 13.92
N GLN A 654 8.69 -9.17 15.20
CA GLN A 654 7.59 -8.77 16.07
C GLN A 654 6.85 -7.53 15.53
N ILE A 655 7.60 -6.50 15.11
CA ILE A 655 7.02 -5.28 14.51
C ILE A 655 6.22 -5.64 13.25
N MET A 656 6.79 -6.49 12.39
CA MET A 656 6.15 -6.92 11.15
C MET A 656 4.89 -7.78 11.41
N GLU A 657 4.87 -8.63 12.44
CA GLU A 657 3.73 -9.49 12.79
C GLU A 657 2.60 -8.74 13.50
N GLN A 658 2.93 -7.77 14.35
CA GLN A 658 1.95 -6.91 15.03
C GLN A 658 1.31 -5.89 14.09
N SER A 659 1.97 -5.57 12.99
CA SER A 659 1.48 -4.61 12.01
C SER A 659 0.45 -5.23 11.05
N LYS A 660 -0.80 -4.74 11.06
CA LYS A 660 -1.76 -4.92 9.94
C LYS A 660 -1.36 -4.05 8.74
N LEU A 661 -0.07 -3.97 8.41
CA LEU A 661 0.43 -3.19 7.28
C LEU A 661 -0.21 -3.75 6.00
N PRO A 662 -0.79 -2.90 5.12
CA PRO A 662 -1.30 -3.36 3.84
C PRO A 662 -0.19 -4.10 3.12
N SER A 663 -0.53 -5.26 2.58
CA SER A 663 0.35 -6.15 1.82
C SER A 663 0.82 -5.48 0.52
N ILE A 664 1.65 -4.45 0.62
CA ILE A 664 2.57 -4.14 -0.47
C ILE A 664 3.60 -5.27 -0.41
N SER A 665 3.24 -6.39 -1.04
CA SER A 665 3.92 -7.69 -0.95
C SER A 665 5.41 -7.65 -1.28
N CYS A 666 5.94 -6.58 -1.90
CA CYS A 666 7.38 -6.45 -2.16
C CYS A 666 8.22 -6.19 -0.91
N ASN A 667 7.72 -5.43 0.07
CA ASN A 667 8.55 -5.07 1.23
C ASN A 667 8.67 -6.23 2.23
N ARG A 668 7.60 -7.02 2.39
CA ARG A 668 7.60 -8.20 3.26
C ARG A 668 8.50 -9.31 2.74
N MET A 669 8.47 -9.55 1.43
CA MET A 669 9.38 -10.50 0.78
C MET A 669 10.85 -10.11 0.98
N GLU A 670 11.22 -8.85 0.74
CA GLU A 670 12.60 -8.39 0.94
C GLU A 670 13.05 -8.50 2.40
N VAL A 671 12.14 -8.29 3.36
CA VAL A 671 12.41 -8.50 4.78
C VAL A 671 12.67 -9.98 5.10
N TYR A 672 11.82 -10.89 4.63
CA TYR A 672 12.04 -12.33 4.83
C TYR A 672 13.35 -12.79 4.20
N LYS A 673 13.66 -12.33 2.98
CA LYS A 673 14.94 -12.59 2.31
C LYS A 673 16.13 -12.09 3.13
N SER A 674 16.05 -10.86 3.65
CA SER A 674 17.14 -10.25 4.43
C SER A 674 17.36 -10.97 5.76
N LEU A 675 16.28 -11.37 6.45
CA LEU A 675 16.35 -12.18 7.67
C LEU A 675 16.86 -13.60 7.39
N ALA A 676 16.44 -14.22 6.28
CA ALA A 676 16.91 -15.54 5.88
C ALA A 676 18.42 -15.54 5.63
N ASN A 677 18.91 -14.54 4.89
CA ASN A 677 20.34 -14.33 4.67
C ASN A 677 21.08 -14.15 5.99
N LEU A 678 20.58 -13.28 6.87
CA LEU A 678 21.20 -13.00 8.16
C LEU A 678 21.23 -14.23 9.08
N TYR A 679 20.14 -14.99 9.18
CA TYR A 679 20.11 -16.24 9.94
C TYR A 679 21.06 -17.29 9.37
N THR A 680 21.23 -17.32 8.05
CA THR A 680 22.21 -18.21 7.41
C THR A 680 23.64 -17.80 7.79
N TYR A 681 23.96 -16.51 7.75
CA TYR A 681 25.28 -16.00 8.18
C TYR A 681 25.59 -16.31 9.65
N ILE A 682 24.58 -16.26 10.54
CA ILE A 682 24.74 -16.56 11.98
C ILE A 682 24.94 -18.07 12.25
N GLY A 683 24.51 -18.93 11.31
CA GLY A 683 24.52 -20.39 11.44
C GLY A 683 23.24 -20.99 12.03
N LEU A 684 22.09 -20.30 11.90
CA LEU A 684 20.78 -20.74 12.38
C LEU A 684 19.93 -21.28 11.21
N GLY A 685 20.34 -22.43 10.68
CA GLY A 685 19.73 -23.08 9.51
C GLY A 685 18.19 -23.24 9.57
N PRO A 686 17.60 -23.72 10.68
CA PRO A 686 16.15 -23.90 10.77
C PRO A 686 15.36 -22.59 10.66
N LEU A 687 15.83 -21.50 11.29
CA LEU A 687 15.20 -20.19 11.20
C LEU A 687 15.41 -19.56 9.82
N ALA A 688 16.58 -19.75 9.22
CA ALA A 688 16.85 -19.32 7.85
C ALA A 688 15.90 -20.01 6.86
N PHE A 689 15.72 -21.33 7.00
CA PHE A 689 14.79 -22.11 6.18
C PHE A 689 13.35 -21.63 6.33
N GLN A 690 12.90 -21.40 7.57
CA GLN A 690 11.55 -20.88 7.83
C GLN A 690 11.32 -19.51 7.16
N MET A 691 12.32 -18.62 7.15
CA MET A 691 12.21 -17.32 6.48
C MET A 691 12.21 -17.46 4.95
N TRP A 692 12.99 -18.39 4.39
CA TRP A 692 12.96 -18.70 2.96
C TRP A 692 11.61 -19.30 2.53
N GLU A 693 11.00 -20.17 3.34
CA GLU A 693 9.64 -20.68 3.07
C GLU A 693 8.61 -19.54 3.05
N ARG A 694 8.63 -18.66 4.05
CA ARG A 694 7.73 -17.48 4.09
C ARG A 694 7.94 -16.53 2.91
N PHE A 695 9.19 -16.35 2.46
CA PHE A 695 9.50 -15.59 1.24
C PHE A 695 8.85 -16.21 -0.01
N ILE A 696 8.95 -17.53 -0.17
CA ILE A 696 8.39 -18.25 -1.31
C ILE A 696 6.85 -18.23 -1.26
N GLU A 697 6.25 -18.45 -0.08
CA GLU A 697 4.80 -18.43 0.10
C GLU A 697 4.18 -17.09 -0.28
N GLU A 698 4.77 -15.97 0.16
CA GLU A 698 4.33 -14.62 -0.23
C GLU A 698 4.54 -14.35 -1.74
N GLY A 699 5.57 -14.94 -2.34
CA GLY A 699 5.85 -14.85 -3.78
C GLY A 699 4.84 -15.59 -4.67
N LYS A 700 4.22 -16.68 -4.17
CA LYS A 700 3.28 -17.53 -4.94
C LYS A 700 2.05 -16.77 -5.45
N GLY A 701 1.57 -15.76 -4.71
CA GLY A 701 0.40 -14.96 -5.09
C GLY A 701 0.62 -14.05 -6.32
N ARG A 702 1.88 -13.73 -6.68
CA ARG A 702 2.21 -12.86 -7.83
C ARG A 702 2.48 -13.61 -9.13
N LEU A 703 2.74 -14.92 -9.06
CA LEU A 703 3.01 -15.77 -10.24
C LEU A 703 1.81 -15.86 -11.21
N VAL A 704 0.61 -15.44 -10.79
CA VAL A 704 -0.58 -15.40 -11.63
C VAL A 704 -0.71 -14.07 -12.40
N ALA A 705 0.07 -13.03 -12.10
CA ALA A 705 -0.20 -11.67 -12.60
C ALA A 705 0.95 -10.94 -13.35
N ASN A 706 2.22 -11.37 -13.29
CA ASN A 706 3.28 -10.76 -14.09
C ASN A 706 4.49 -11.71 -14.25
N SER A 707 4.87 -12.00 -15.50
CA SER A 707 5.93 -12.95 -15.88
C SER A 707 7.37 -12.42 -15.81
N ASP A 708 7.60 -11.18 -15.34
CA ASP A 708 8.85 -10.46 -15.63
C ASP A 708 9.71 -10.09 -14.40
N PHE A 709 9.50 -10.69 -13.22
CA PHE A 709 10.23 -10.28 -12.01
C PHE A 709 10.67 -11.44 -11.11
N VAL A 710 11.69 -12.19 -11.54
CA VAL A 710 12.85 -12.64 -10.72
C VAL A 710 13.95 -13.06 -11.71
N ASN A 711 15.02 -12.27 -11.86
CA ASN A 711 16.24 -12.76 -12.50
C ASN A 711 16.90 -13.76 -11.56
N SER A 712 16.97 -15.02 -12.00
CA SER A 712 17.64 -16.14 -11.33
C SER A 712 19.10 -15.85 -10.94
N SER A 713 19.77 -14.90 -11.61
CA SER A 713 21.18 -14.58 -11.38
C SER A 713 21.52 -13.98 -10.01
N ASP A 714 20.63 -13.22 -9.39
CA ASP A 714 20.91 -12.54 -8.10
C ASP A 714 20.73 -13.48 -6.89
N LEU A 715 19.79 -14.44 -6.99
CA LEU A 715 19.64 -15.52 -6.01
C LEU A 715 20.84 -16.49 -6.09
N ILE A 716 21.36 -16.72 -7.30
CA ILE A 716 22.55 -17.54 -7.56
C ILE A 716 23.80 -16.90 -6.94
N LYS A 717 24.03 -15.59 -7.15
CA LYS A 717 25.17 -14.85 -6.57
C LYS A 717 25.18 -14.75 -5.04
N GLN A 718 24.01 -14.62 -4.41
CA GLN A 718 23.94 -14.48 -2.95
C GLN A 718 24.15 -15.80 -2.20
N MET A 719 23.89 -16.93 -2.86
CA MET A 719 24.15 -18.26 -2.30
C MET A 719 25.61 -18.73 -2.48
N GLU A 720 26.38 -18.11 -3.38
CA GLU A 720 27.85 -18.30 -3.49
C GLU A 720 28.61 -17.83 -2.24
N LEU A 721 28.04 -16.90 -1.46
CA LEU A 721 28.61 -16.37 -0.20
C LEU A 721 28.43 -17.32 1.01
N LEU A 722 27.67 -18.40 0.88
CA LEU A 722 27.32 -19.34 1.97
C LEU A 722 28.43 -20.36 2.34
N GLN A 723 29.66 -20.15 1.85
CA GLN A 723 30.83 -21.03 2.03
C GLN A 723 31.33 -21.20 3.49
N LEU A 724 30.74 -20.58 4.51
CA LEU A 724 31.36 -20.43 5.84
C LEU A 724 30.44 -20.72 7.05
N SER A 725 29.91 -21.95 7.22
CA SER A 725 29.68 -22.49 8.57
C SER A 725 29.51 -24.02 8.58
N LYS A 726 30.55 -24.72 9.08
CA LYS A 726 30.68 -26.19 9.08
C LYS A 726 30.11 -26.90 10.33
N GLU A 727 29.51 -26.20 11.28
CA GLU A 727 29.25 -26.76 12.63
C GLU A 727 27.78 -26.92 13.03
N ALA A 728 26.79 -26.59 12.18
CA ALA A 728 25.42 -26.40 12.64
C ALA A 728 24.44 -27.60 12.54
N PHE A 729 24.84 -28.79 12.08
CA PHE A 729 23.86 -29.76 11.54
C PHE A 729 23.60 -31.06 12.33
N ALA A 730 23.90 -31.11 13.63
CA ALA A 730 23.65 -32.30 14.46
C ALA A 730 22.16 -32.61 14.77
N LEU A 731 21.17 -32.06 14.05
CA LEU A 731 19.74 -32.17 14.42
C LEU A 731 18.80 -32.59 13.26
N ASP A 732 19.27 -33.49 12.38
CA ASP A 732 18.71 -33.70 11.02
C ASP A 732 17.69 -34.85 10.85
N SER A 733 17.18 -35.48 11.92
CA SER A 733 16.25 -36.62 11.80
C SER A 733 14.76 -36.26 11.91
N ASN A 734 14.40 -35.16 12.58
CA ASN A 734 13.00 -34.81 12.84
C ASN A 734 12.36 -33.93 11.74
N ILE A 735 13.17 -33.26 10.92
CA ILE A 735 12.68 -32.40 9.82
C ILE A 735 12.21 -33.26 8.63
N MET A 736 12.87 -34.40 8.38
CA MET A 736 12.47 -35.37 7.35
C MET A 736 11.07 -35.96 7.61
N ILE A 737 10.73 -36.25 8.87
CA ILE A 737 9.42 -36.80 9.28
C ILE A 737 8.28 -35.78 9.12
N PHE A 738 8.58 -34.48 9.24
CA PHE A 738 7.58 -33.42 9.10
C PHE A 738 7.12 -33.23 7.65
N PHE A 739 8.01 -33.44 6.67
CA PHE A 739 7.70 -33.31 5.25
C PHE A 739 6.97 -34.53 4.66
N ASP A 740 7.25 -35.74 5.13
CA ASP A 740 6.55 -36.97 4.72
C ASP A 740 5.05 -36.94 5.05
N ARG A 741 4.63 -36.18 6.07
CA ARG A 741 3.22 -36.08 6.46
C ARG A 741 2.40 -35.06 5.66
N ASN A 742 3.04 -34.09 5.00
CA ASN A 742 2.35 -32.95 4.39
C ASN A 742 2.29 -33.00 2.84
N SER A 743 2.93 -33.98 2.20
CA SER A 743 3.07 -34.05 0.73
C SER A 743 2.10 -35.01 0.02
N LEU A 744 1.16 -35.64 0.73
CA LEU A 744 0.26 -36.70 0.22
C LEU A 744 -0.73 -36.30 -0.90
N PHE A 745 -0.71 -35.07 -1.46
CA PHE A 745 -1.73 -34.60 -2.41
C PHE A 745 -1.27 -33.68 -3.55
N ARG A 746 -0.08 -33.83 -4.14
CA ARG A 746 0.26 -33.10 -5.39
C ARG A 746 1.00 -33.95 -6.42
N PRO A 747 0.35 -34.40 -7.52
CA PRO A 747 1.00 -35.21 -8.55
C PRO A 747 1.70 -34.40 -9.67
N ARG A 748 1.79 -33.06 -9.58
CA ARG A 748 2.38 -32.24 -10.65
C ARG A 748 3.25 -31.11 -10.09
N VAL A 749 4.56 -31.25 -10.24
CA VAL A 749 5.57 -30.22 -9.96
C VAL A 749 5.69 -29.31 -11.19
N SER A 750 5.64 -27.99 -11.01
CA SER A 750 5.84 -27.07 -12.14
C SER A 750 7.30 -27.06 -12.61
N GLN A 751 7.57 -26.78 -13.89
CA GLN A 751 8.95 -26.71 -14.42
C GLN A 751 9.85 -25.77 -13.61
N LEU A 752 9.32 -24.61 -13.18
CA LEU A 752 10.05 -23.65 -12.37
C LEU A 752 10.36 -24.19 -10.97
N GLU A 753 9.43 -24.94 -10.36
CA GLU A 753 9.62 -25.58 -9.06
C GLU A 753 10.68 -26.69 -9.14
N ALA A 754 10.70 -27.47 -10.24
CA ALA A 754 11.73 -28.47 -10.48
C ALA A 754 13.13 -27.83 -10.65
N ILE A 755 13.24 -26.77 -11.46
CA ILE A 755 14.50 -26.02 -11.65
C ILE A 755 15.00 -25.44 -10.31
N THR A 756 14.11 -24.81 -9.53
CA THR A 756 14.49 -24.20 -8.25
C THR A 756 14.95 -25.25 -7.25
N ARG A 757 14.30 -26.43 -7.20
CA ARG A 757 14.71 -27.54 -6.33
C ARG A 757 16.02 -28.20 -6.78
N CYS A 758 16.26 -28.34 -8.08
CA CYS A 758 17.55 -28.79 -8.61
C CYS A 758 18.70 -27.88 -8.16
N GLU A 759 18.51 -26.56 -8.24
CA GLU A 759 19.53 -25.59 -7.83
C GLU A 759 19.82 -25.64 -6.31
N ILE A 760 18.82 -25.96 -5.48
CA ILE A 760 19.00 -26.17 -4.04
C ILE A 760 19.85 -27.43 -3.79
N ALA A 761 19.53 -28.53 -4.49
CA ALA A 761 20.25 -29.79 -4.37
C ALA A 761 21.71 -29.68 -4.86
N ASP A 762 21.95 -28.97 -5.97
CA ASP A 762 23.30 -28.68 -6.49
C ASP A 762 24.14 -27.94 -5.44
N LYS A 763 23.52 -26.99 -4.72
CA LYS A 763 24.19 -26.26 -3.66
C LYS A 763 24.46 -27.12 -2.43
N TRP A 764 23.56 -28.03 -2.07
CA TRP A 764 23.81 -29.00 -1.00
C TRP A 764 24.98 -29.94 -1.32
N ARG A 765 25.09 -30.43 -2.56
CA ARG A 765 26.24 -31.24 -3.00
C ARG A 765 27.54 -30.46 -2.88
N VAL A 766 27.60 -29.24 -3.42
CA VAL A 766 28.81 -28.38 -3.36
C VAL A 766 29.20 -28.04 -1.93
N LEU A 767 28.23 -27.94 -1.01
CA LEU A 767 28.47 -27.72 0.42
C LEU A 767 28.86 -29.00 1.20
N GLY A 768 28.95 -30.16 0.53
CA GLY A 768 29.31 -31.45 1.13
C GLY A 768 28.16 -32.19 1.81
N TYR A 769 26.93 -31.71 1.69
CA TYR A 769 25.72 -32.36 2.21
C TYR A 769 25.14 -33.32 1.17
N ILE A 770 25.90 -34.38 0.92
CA ILE A 770 25.66 -35.26 -0.22
C ILE A 770 24.37 -36.09 -0.04
N LYS A 771 24.08 -36.57 1.18
CA LYS A 771 22.87 -37.38 1.46
C LYS A 771 21.55 -36.60 1.25
N PRO A 772 21.39 -35.36 1.76
CA PRO A 772 20.24 -34.52 1.44
C PRO A 772 20.11 -34.21 -0.05
N ALA A 773 21.23 -33.92 -0.73
CA ALA A 773 21.24 -33.68 -2.18
C ALA A 773 20.73 -34.91 -2.93
N ILE A 774 21.20 -36.12 -2.59
CA ILE A 774 20.72 -37.38 -3.15
C ILE A 774 19.22 -37.56 -2.93
N CYS A 775 18.71 -37.31 -1.71
CA CYS A 775 17.27 -37.42 -1.42
C CYS A 775 16.43 -36.45 -2.27
N TYR A 776 16.93 -35.24 -2.50
CA TYR A 776 16.22 -34.25 -3.32
C TYR A 776 16.25 -34.59 -4.81
N TYR A 777 17.40 -35.04 -5.34
CA TYR A 777 17.49 -35.45 -6.75
C TYR A 777 16.67 -36.71 -7.03
N THR A 778 16.67 -37.69 -6.11
CA THR A 778 15.84 -38.91 -6.23
C THR A 778 14.36 -38.56 -6.18
N TRP A 779 13.94 -37.70 -5.26
CA TRP A 779 12.58 -37.18 -5.22
C TRP A 779 12.19 -36.44 -6.51
N LEU A 780 13.09 -35.62 -7.06
CA LEU A 780 12.85 -34.93 -8.33
C LEU A 780 12.68 -35.92 -9.50
N LEU A 781 13.53 -36.96 -9.59
CA LEU A 781 13.39 -38.02 -10.59
C LEU A 781 12.02 -38.73 -10.48
N GLU A 782 11.55 -39.01 -9.26
CA GLU A 782 10.25 -39.65 -9.04
C GLU A 782 9.06 -38.76 -9.43
N ASN A 783 9.22 -37.43 -9.37
CA ASN A 783 8.11 -36.47 -9.54
C ASN A 783 8.11 -35.69 -10.88
N ILE A 784 9.15 -35.83 -11.71
CA ILE A 784 9.23 -35.19 -13.04
C ILE A 784 8.49 -35.98 -14.13
N LEU A 785 8.17 -37.26 -13.90
CA LEU A 785 7.73 -38.24 -14.91
C LEU A 785 6.33 -38.05 -15.55
N VAL A 786 5.71 -36.86 -15.50
CA VAL A 786 4.35 -36.65 -16.05
C VAL A 786 4.18 -35.32 -16.80
N SER A 787 5.14 -34.92 -17.65
CA SER A 787 4.94 -33.82 -18.61
C SER A 787 5.06 -34.32 -20.06
N ASP A 788 4.05 -34.03 -20.88
CA ASP A 788 3.85 -34.54 -22.26
C ASP A 788 4.93 -34.18 -23.30
N ASP A 789 5.93 -33.35 -22.95
CA ASP A 789 7.05 -33.01 -23.85
C ASP A 789 8.24 -33.95 -23.67
N SER A 790 8.25 -35.03 -24.46
CA SER A 790 9.23 -36.13 -24.39
C SER A 790 10.70 -35.75 -24.57
N HIS A 791 11.02 -34.55 -25.08
CA HIS A 791 12.40 -34.14 -25.36
C HIS A 791 13.01 -33.31 -24.23
N PHE A 792 12.28 -32.31 -23.71
CA PHE A 792 12.74 -31.47 -22.60
C PHE A 792 12.85 -32.26 -21.27
N ALA A 793 11.93 -33.20 -21.04
CA ALA A 793 11.96 -34.07 -19.87
C ALA A 793 13.23 -34.95 -19.84
N LYS A 794 13.62 -35.54 -20.98
CA LYS A 794 14.80 -36.40 -21.10
C LYS A 794 16.11 -35.66 -20.82
N LEU A 795 16.26 -34.43 -21.32
CA LEU A 795 17.47 -33.63 -21.06
C LEU A 795 17.60 -33.30 -19.56
N HIS A 796 16.50 -32.96 -18.90
CA HIS A 796 16.49 -32.70 -17.46
C HIS A 796 16.72 -33.95 -16.62
N GLU A 797 16.16 -35.09 -17.03
CA GLU A 797 16.38 -36.39 -16.41
C GLU A 797 17.86 -36.81 -16.51
N SER A 798 18.46 -36.67 -17.68
CA SER A 798 19.90 -36.91 -17.88
C SER A 798 20.76 -36.01 -16.98
N ARG A 799 20.39 -34.72 -16.81
CA ARG A 799 21.10 -33.79 -15.91
C ARG A 799 20.99 -34.21 -14.44
N LEU A 800 19.84 -34.70 -14.00
CA LEU A 800 19.63 -35.19 -12.64
C LEU A 800 20.49 -36.43 -12.35
N HIS A 801 20.53 -37.38 -13.29
CA HIS A 801 21.42 -38.54 -13.18
C HIS A 801 22.89 -38.15 -13.16
N ASN A 802 23.33 -37.19 -13.98
CA ASN A 802 24.70 -36.66 -13.92
C ASN A 802 25.01 -36.01 -12.55
N ASN A 803 24.05 -35.28 -11.97
CA ASN A 803 24.27 -34.65 -10.66
C ASN A 803 24.28 -35.65 -9.50
N LEU A 804 23.44 -36.68 -9.56
CA LEU A 804 23.48 -37.84 -8.66
C LEU A 804 24.79 -38.61 -8.77
N ALA A 805 25.27 -38.86 -9.99
CA ALA A 805 26.54 -39.55 -10.21
C ALA A 805 27.70 -38.81 -9.53
N ALA A 806 27.75 -37.49 -9.67
CA ALA A 806 28.74 -36.67 -8.97
C ALA A 806 28.54 -36.66 -7.44
N CYS A 807 27.31 -36.74 -6.92
CA CYS A 807 27.09 -36.98 -5.48
C CYS A 807 27.70 -38.31 -5.01
N TYR A 808 27.49 -39.40 -5.75
CA TYR A 808 28.07 -40.69 -5.38
C TYR A 808 29.59 -40.70 -5.52
N GLN A 809 30.13 -39.97 -6.49
CA GLN A 809 31.56 -39.75 -6.64
C GLN A 809 32.14 -38.97 -5.44
N ASP A 810 31.43 -37.95 -4.94
CA ASP A 810 31.81 -37.22 -3.72
C ASP A 810 31.71 -38.09 -2.45
N LEU A 811 30.91 -39.18 -2.48
CA LEU A 811 30.83 -40.20 -1.41
C LEU A 811 31.86 -41.32 -1.56
N GLU A 812 32.74 -41.26 -2.56
CA GLU A 812 33.69 -42.32 -2.93
C GLU A 812 32.99 -43.66 -3.28
N ASP A 813 31.73 -43.62 -3.71
CA ASP A 813 31.01 -44.76 -4.27
C ASP A 813 31.09 -44.74 -5.80
N ASP A 814 32.25 -45.17 -6.30
CA ASP A 814 32.56 -45.19 -7.73
C ASP A 814 31.59 -46.06 -8.53
N ASN A 815 31.03 -47.14 -7.94
CA ASN A 815 30.09 -48.02 -8.61
C ASN A 815 28.74 -47.35 -8.83
N ALA A 816 28.19 -46.69 -7.81
CA ALA A 816 26.94 -45.94 -7.94
C ALA A 816 27.11 -44.71 -8.85
N ALA A 817 28.28 -44.06 -8.80
CA ALA A 817 28.63 -42.96 -9.70
C ALA A 817 28.65 -43.42 -11.16
N LEU A 818 29.36 -44.51 -11.47
CA LEU A 818 29.41 -45.08 -12.82
C LEU A 818 28.02 -45.51 -13.33
N HIS A 819 27.20 -46.11 -12.47
CA HIS A 819 25.83 -46.49 -12.81
C HIS A 819 24.96 -45.28 -13.20
N HIS A 820 25.02 -44.19 -12.44
CA HIS A 820 24.25 -43.00 -12.77
C HIS A 820 24.82 -42.23 -13.97
N TYR A 821 26.14 -42.24 -14.18
CA TYR A 821 26.73 -41.71 -15.42
C TYR A 821 26.32 -42.52 -16.65
N SER A 822 26.22 -43.85 -16.55
CA SER A 822 25.75 -44.69 -17.67
C SER A 822 24.29 -44.43 -17.99
N LEU A 823 23.41 -44.34 -16.97
CA LEU A 823 22.01 -43.95 -17.15
C LEU A 823 21.87 -42.58 -17.81
N SER A 824 22.69 -41.61 -17.38
CA SER A 824 22.70 -40.26 -17.96
C SER A 824 23.04 -40.26 -19.46
N LEU A 825 23.98 -41.11 -19.89
CA LEU A 825 24.35 -41.30 -21.29
C LEU A 825 23.26 -42.05 -22.09
N GLU A 826 22.65 -43.09 -21.51
CA GLU A 826 21.57 -43.86 -22.16
C GLU A 826 20.33 -42.99 -22.48
N ILE A 827 20.06 -41.99 -21.65
CA ILE A 827 18.93 -41.06 -21.84
C ILE A 827 19.20 -40.05 -22.96
N LEU A 828 20.46 -39.72 -23.23
CA LEU A 828 20.84 -38.80 -24.31
C LEU A 828 20.68 -39.50 -25.67
N SER A 829 20.03 -38.84 -26.63
CA SER A 829 19.87 -39.40 -27.98
C SER A 829 21.19 -39.40 -28.77
N PRO A 830 21.43 -40.33 -29.73
CA PRO A 830 22.68 -40.40 -30.48
C PRO A 830 23.05 -39.13 -31.27
N ASP A 831 22.04 -38.33 -31.66
CA ASP A 831 22.22 -37.04 -32.34
C ASP A 831 22.64 -35.93 -31.36
N GLU A 832 22.26 -36.02 -30.08
CA GLU A 832 22.67 -35.11 -29.01
C GLU A 832 24.00 -35.51 -28.37
N GLU A 833 24.29 -36.81 -28.25
CA GLU A 833 25.56 -37.32 -27.76
C GLU A 833 26.72 -36.73 -28.57
N ASN A 834 26.59 -36.69 -29.91
CA ASN A 834 27.59 -36.12 -30.82
C ASN A 834 27.64 -34.58 -30.84
N LYS A 835 26.75 -33.86 -30.15
CA LYS A 835 26.67 -32.38 -30.14
C LYS A 835 26.45 -31.76 -28.75
N SER A 836 26.68 -32.50 -27.66
CA SER A 836 26.40 -32.03 -26.31
C SER A 836 27.65 -31.97 -25.44
N ILE A 837 27.90 -30.78 -24.88
CA ILE A 837 28.91 -30.57 -23.82
C ILE A 837 28.64 -31.46 -22.62
N GLN A 838 27.38 -31.82 -22.37
CA GLN A 838 27.00 -32.69 -21.28
C GLN A 838 27.61 -34.09 -21.44
N ALA A 839 27.58 -34.67 -22.65
CA ALA A 839 28.23 -35.95 -22.93
C ALA A 839 29.76 -35.86 -22.74
N ALA A 840 30.36 -34.74 -23.17
CA ALA A 840 31.79 -34.49 -22.95
C ALA A 840 32.15 -34.43 -21.46
N ILE A 841 31.34 -33.76 -20.63
CA ILE A 841 31.52 -33.68 -19.17
C ILE A 841 31.34 -35.05 -18.51
N ILE A 842 30.34 -35.83 -18.91
CA ILE A 842 30.09 -37.16 -18.33
C ILE A 842 31.27 -38.10 -18.64
N HIS A 843 31.73 -38.17 -19.89
CA HIS A 843 32.91 -38.97 -20.23
C HIS A 843 34.18 -38.49 -19.55
N TYR A 844 34.36 -37.18 -19.36
CA TYR A 844 35.46 -36.64 -18.57
C TYR A 844 35.40 -37.11 -17.12
N ASN A 845 34.24 -37.06 -16.46
CA ASN A 845 34.08 -37.51 -15.07
C ASN A 845 34.29 -39.02 -14.93
N ILE A 846 33.79 -39.83 -15.87
CA ILE A 846 34.06 -41.28 -15.91
C ILE A 846 35.57 -41.54 -16.03
N ALA A 847 36.29 -40.78 -16.87
CA ALA A 847 37.74 -40.91 -17.00
C ALA A 847 38.48 -40.63 -15.69
N LEU A 848 38.01 -39.66 -14.89
CA LEU A 848 38.57 -39.35 -13.57
C LEU A 848 38.42 -40.52 -12.59
N ILE A 849 37.26 -41.18 -12.59
CA ILE A 849 37.01 -42.38 -11.77
C ILE A 849 38.02 -43.47 -12.15
N TYR A 850 38.09 -43.84 -13.43
CA TYR A 850 39.07 -44.85 -13.88
C TYR A 850 40.53 -44.45 -13.61
N MET A 851 40.86 -43.16 -13.65
CA MET A 851 42.20 -42.69 -13.33
C MET A 851 42.54 -42.88 -11.84
N ASN A 852 41.55 -42.70 -10.96
CA ASN A 852 41.70 -42.99 -9.53
C ASN A 852 41.82 -44.49 -9.26
N CYS A 853 41.13 -45.33 -10.05
CA CYS A 853 41.25 -46.78 -10.02
C CYS A 853 42.55 -47.32 -10.68
N ASN A 854 43.40 -46.45 -11.23
CA ASN A 854 44.60 -46.79 -12.02
C ASN A 854 44.33 -47.62 -13.28
N GLU A 855 43.13 -47.50 -13.88
CA GLU A 855 42.78 -48.14 -15.16
C GLU A 855 43.07 -47.19 -16.34
N PHE A 856 44.35 -47.01 -16.65
CA PHE A 856 44.79 -45.97 -17.59
C PHE A 856 44.30 -46.15 -19.04
N ASP A 857 44.00 -47.39 -19.47
CA ASP A 857 43.42 -47.65 -20.79
C ASP A 857 41.99 -47.11 -20.91
N GLN A 858 41.19 -47.32 -19.86
CA GLN A 858 39.81 -46.81 -19.78
C GLN A 858 39.80 -45.29 -19.63
N THR A 859 40.72 -44.74 -18.82
CA THR A 859 40.92 -43.30 -18.71
C THR A 859 41.17 -42.68 -20.08
N ARG A 860 42.09 -43.22 -20.87
CA ARG A 860 42.40 -42.70 -22.22
C ARG A 860 41.21 -42.79 -23.15
N MET A 861 40.54 -43.94 -23.21
CA MET A 861 39.35 -44.13 -24.06
C MET A 861 38.25 -43.10 -23.74
N HIS A 862 38.00 -42.83 -22.45
CA HIS A 862 36.98 -41.87 -22.04
C HIS A 862 37.42 -40.41 -22.24
N LEU A 863 38.70 -40.07 -22.07
CA LEU A 863 39.22 -38.75 -22.43
C LEU A 863 39.14 -38.50 -23.95
N ASP A 864 39.41 -39.52 -24.79
CA ASP A 864 39.25 -39.44 -26.24
C ASP A 864 37.80 -39.18 -26.64
N LYS A 865 36.85 -39.92 -26.05
CA LYS A 865 35.42 -39.69 -26.25
C LYS A 865 35.03 -38.28 -25.81
N SER A 866 35.45 -37.86 -24.62
CA SER A 866 35.18 -36.51 -24.10
C SER A 866 35.67 -35.41 -25.05
N LEU A 867 36.88 -35.56 -25.59
CA LEU A 867 37.46 -34.63 -26.56
C LEU A 867 36.71 -34.64 -27.89
N LEU A 868 36.32 -35.81 -28.40
CA LEU A 868 35.55 -35.96 -29.63
C LEU A 868 34.22 -35.21 -29.54
N HIS A 869 33.46 -35.41 -28.45
CA HIS A 869 32.20 -34.73 -28.22
C HIS A 869 32.39 -33.22 -28.05
N PHE A 870 33.45 -32.80 -27.36
CA PHE A 870 33.77 -31.38 -27.20
C PHE A 870 34.09 -30.68 -28.54
N LEU A 871 34.91 -31.30 -29.39
CA LEU A 871 35.28 -30.76 -30.70
C LEU A 871 34.09 -30.66 -31.68
N GLY A 872 33.06 -31.49 -31.47
CA GLY A 872 31.80 -31.45 -32.19
C GLY A 872 30.92 -30.21 -31.90
N VAL A 873 31.22 -29.43 -30.85
CA VAL A 873 30.40 -28.27 -30.41
C VAL A 873 31.05 -26.94 -30.83
N PRO A 874 30.50 -26.20 -31.81
CA PRO A 874 31.11 -24.97 -32.33
C PRO A 874 31.05 -23.79 -31.36
N GLU A 875 30.00 -23.70 -30.55
CA GLU A 875 29.66 -22.51 -29.75
C GLU A 875 30.52 -22.34 -28.48
N HIS A 876 31.22 -23.40 -28.06
CA HIS A 876 31.94 -23.43 -26.78
C HIS A 876 33.41 -23.84 -26.91
N ARG A 877 34.03 -23.59 -28.07
CA ARG A 877 35.45 -23.89 -28.35
C ARG A 877 36.46 -23.22 -27.40
N ASN A 878 36.01 -22.28 -26.55
CA ASN A 878 36.81 -21.61 -25.53
C ASN A 878 36.40 -22.01 -24.10
N SER A 879 36.23 -23.31 -23.83
CA SER A 879 35.85 -23.79 -22.50
C SER A 879 37.05 -24.31 -21.69
N THR A 880 36.97 -24.17 -20.36
CA THR A 880 37.94 -24.73 -19.42
C THR A 880 38.03 -26.27 -19.48
N LEU A 881 37.07 -26.95 -20.12
CA LEU A 881 37.02 -28.40 -20.23
C LEU A 881 38.13 -28.95 -21.15
N ASP A 882 38.43 -28.28 -22.28
CA ASP A 882 39.49 -28.72 -23.20
C ASP A 882 40.88 -28.69 -22.53
N VAL A 883 41.13 -27.63 -21.76
CA VAL A 883 42.34 -27.49 -20.93
C VAL A 883 42.42 -28.63 -19.91
N LYS A 884 41.31 -28.95 -19.23
CA LYS A 884 41.24 -30.05 -18.27
C LYS A 884 41.50 -31.41 -18.93
N ILE A 885 40.89 -31.68 -20.09
CA ILE A 885 41.08 -32.95 -20.81
C ILE A 885 42.58 -33.14 -21.16
N ASN A 886 43.24 -32.11 -21.69
CA ASN A 886 44.68 -32.19 -22.03
C ASN A 886 45.58 -32.36 -20.80
N TYR A 887 45.25 -31.67 -19.70
CA TYR A 887 45.96 -31.86 -18.43
C TYR A 887 45.84 -33.30 -17.91
N TYR A 888 44.65 -33.91 -18.01
CA TYR A 888 44.44 -35.28 -17.55
C TYR A 888 45.01 -36.33 -18.51
N PHE A 889 45.14 -36.05 -19.82
CA PHE A 889 46.00 -36.84 -20.70
C PHE A 889 47.46 -36.80 -20.23
N ALA A 890 48.01 -35.61 -19.96
CA ALA A 890 49.38 -35.45 -19.48
C ALA A 890 49.63 -36.26 -18.20
N LYS A 891 48.73 -36.14 -17.21
CA LYS A 891 48.79 -36.85 -15.94
C LYS A 891 48.62 -38.37 -16.08
N THR A 892 47.83 -38.82 -17.05
CA THR A 892 47.68 -40.25 -17.36
C THR A 892 48.98 -40.81 -17.92
N TYR A 893 49.60 -40.12 -18.88
CA TYR A 893 50.90 -40.52 -19.42
C TYR A 893 52.03 -40.42 -18.39
N GLU A 894 52.00 -39.42 -17.50
CA GLU A 894 52.90 -39.30 -16.36
C GLU A 894 52.81 -40.53 -15.45
N ARG A 895 51.60 -40.95 -15.07
CA ARG A 895 51.38 -42.16 -14.26
C ARG A 895 51.73 -43.46 -14.98
N CYS A 896 51.69 -43.47 -16.31
CA CYS A 896 52.16 -44.58 -17.14
C CYS A 896 53.69 -44.57 -17.35
N ASN A 897 54.42 -43.59 -16.80
CA ASN A 897 55.84 -43.34 -17.04
C ASN A 897 56.19 -43.05 -18.52
N ASP A 898 55.23 -42.61 -19.33
CA ASP A 898 55.48 -42.10 -20.68
C ASP A 898 55.76 -40.60 -20.61
N TRP A 899 56.98 -40.29 -20.16
CA TRP A 899 57.44 -38.93 -19.88
C TRP A 899 57.42 -38.02 -21.11
N LYS A 900 57.60 -38.59 -22.31
CA LYS A 900 57.60 -37.83 -23.55
C LYS A 900 56.19 -37.34 -23.86
N MET A 901 55.21 -38.25 -23.86
CA MET A 901 53.81 -37.88 -24.10
C MET A 901 53.28 -36.98 -22.98
N ALA A 902 53.64 -37.25 -21.72
CA ALA A 902 53.28 -36.39 -20.60
C ALA A 902 53.73 -34.94 -20.81
N ARG A 903 55.00 -34.75 -21.19
CA ARG A 903 55.56 -33.43 -21.50
C ARG A 903 54.84 -32.74 -22.65
N ASP A 904 54.59 -33.45 -23.75
CA ASP A 904 53.93 -32.89 -24.92
C ASP A 904 52.50 -32.42 -24.59
N TYR A 905 51.75 -33.18 -23.80
CA TYR A 905 50.41 -32.78 -23.36
C TYR A 905 50.43 -31.66 -22.30
N TYR A 906 51.43 -31.59 -21.41
CA TYR A 906 51.60 -30.44 -20.52
C TYR A 906 51.87 -29.15 -21.31
N GLN A 907 52.71 -29.22 -22.35
CA GLN A 907 52.97 -28.08 -23.23
C GLN A 907 51.70 -27.64 -23.98
N GLN A 908 50.96 -28.60 -24.55
CA GLN A 908 49.67 -28.32 -25.20
C GLN A 908 48.66 -27.68 -24.22
N THR A 909 48.67 -28.09 -22.96
CA THR A 909 47.83 -27.49 -21.91
C THR A 909 48.18 -26.01 -21.71
N ILE A 910 49.47 -25.65 -21.66
CA ILE A 910 49.94 -24.26 -21.56
C ILE A 910 49.50 -23.46 -22.78
N ASP A 911 49.67 -24.00 -23.98
CA ASP A 911 49.34 -23.32 -25.23
C ASP A 911 47.83 -23.04 -25.32
N LYS A 912 47.00 -24.00 -24.90
CA LYS A 912 45.54 -23.83 -24.81
C LYS A 912 45.12 -22.81 -23.75
N CYS A 913 45.76 -22.80 -22.59
CA CYS A 913 45.51 -21.76 -21.56
C CYS A 913 45.75 -20.35 -22.12
N LYS A 914 46.83 -20.16 -22.89
CA LYS A 914 47.17 -18.88 -23.54
C LYS A 914 46.17 -18.53 -24.65
N GLN A 915 45.73 -19.51 -25.42
CA GLN A 915 44.79 -19.32 -26.53
C GLN A 915 43.41 -18.82 -26.05
N TYR A 916 42.94 -19.22 -24.86
CA TYR A 916 41.57 -18.92 -24.40
C TYR A 916 41.40 -17.66 -23.54
N ALA A 917 42.46 -16.84 -23.36
CA ALA A 917 42.40 -15.58 -22.62
C ALA A 917 41.74 -15.69 -21.22
N LEU A 918 42.08 -16.74 -20.46
CA LEU A 918 41.76 -16.84 -19.05
C LEU A 918 42.53 -15.74 -18.28
N ASP A 919 42.00 -15.27 -17.15
CA ASP A 919 42.55 -14.14 -16.36
C ASP A 919 44.10 -14.18 -16.22
N ASP A 920 44.82 -13.10 -16.56
CA ASP A 920 46.30 -13.04 -16.66
C ASP A 920 47.00 -13.43 -15.34
N SER A 921 46.32 -13.24 -14.21
CA SER A 921 46.74 -13.67 -12.87
C SER A 921 46.81 -15.19 -12.73
N ILE A 922 45.81 -15.90 -13.27
CA ILE A 922 45.64 -17.35 -13.18
C ILE A 922 46.57 -18.04 -14.18
N ILE A 923 46.69 -17.52 -15.40
CA ILE A 923 47.62 -18.04 -16.43
C ILE A 923 49.04 -18.06 -15.88
N ASN A 924 49.49 -16.98 -15.23
CA ASN A 924 50.84 -16.90 -14.67
C ASN A 924 51.13 -17.90 -13.53
N GLN A 925 50.11 -18.30 -12.75
CA GLN A 925 50.27 -19.33 -11.72
C GLN A 925 50.29 -20.74 -12.30
N TYR A 926 49.37 -21.05 -13.24
CA TYR A 926 49.31 -22.36 -13.88
C TYR A 926 50.50 -22.62 -14.80
N GLU A 927 50.96 -21.62 -15.55
CA GLU A 927 52.15 -21.71 -16.40
C GLU A 927 53.40 -22.04 -15.58
N LYS A 928 53.60 -21.39 -14.42
CA LYS A 928 54.73 -21.71 -13.53
C LYS A 928 54.66 -23.13 -12.97
N LEU A 929 53.46 -23.60 -12.59
CA LEU A 929 53.26 -24.96 -12.07
C LEU A 929 53.49 -26.02 -13.16
N LEU A 930 52.92 -25.82 -14.35
CA LEU A 930 53.08 -26.73 -15.49
C LEU A 930 54.51 -26.73 -16.00
N GLN A 931 55.18 -25.58 -16.06
CA GLN A 931 56.59 -25.49 -16.43
C GLN A 931 57.47 -26.21 -15.40
N CYS A 932 57.19 -26.07 -14.10
CA CYS A 932 57.89 -26.83 -13.05
C CYS A 932 57.69 -28.35 -13.20
N MET A 933 56.51 -28.81 -13.64
CA MET A 933 56.28 -30.22 -13.95
C MET A 933 57.06 -30.67 -15.19
N ILE A 934 57.10 -29.87 -16.26
CA ILE A 934 57.91 -30.14 -17.45
C ILE A 934 59.41 -30.20 -17.10
N ASP A 935 59.88 -29.30 -16.24
CA ASP A 935 61.27 -29.24 -15.80
C ASP A 935 61.63 -30.47 -14.94
N LYS A 936 60.75 -30.88 -14.01
CA LYS A 936 60.90 -32.13 -13.22
C LYS A 936 60.90 -33.38 -14.08
N ILE A 937 60.05 -33.44 -15.10
CA ILE A 937 60.04 -34.54 -16.06
C ILE A 937 61.37 -34.55 -16.83
N SER A 938 61.85 -33.38 -17.24
CA SER A 938 63.13 -33.23 -17.94
C SER A 938 64.32 -33.69 -17.09
N GLU A 939 64.30 -33.43 -15.77
CA GLU A 939 65.28 -33.94 -14.81
C GLU A 939 65.18 -35.46 -14.58
N ASN A 940 63.98 -36.05 -14.56
CA ASN A 940 63.77 -37.50 -14.41
C ASN A 940 64.01 -38.31 -15.69
N THR A 941 64.01 -37.66 -16.87
CA THR A 941 64.34 -38.28 -18.16
C THR A 941 65.83 -38.26 -18.51
N GLN A 942 66.64 -37.49 -17.77
CA GLN A 942 68.11 -37.57 -17.79
C GLN A 942 68.60 -38.66 -16.85
#